data_AF-A0A848Z7G8-F1
#
_entry.id   AF-A0A848Z7G8-F1
#
_cell.length_a   1.000
_cell.length_b   1.000
_cell.length_c   1.000
_cell.angle_alpha   90.00
_cell.angle_beta   90.00
_cell.angle_gamma   90.00
#
_symmetry.space_group_name_H-M   'P 1'
#
loop_
_entity.id
_entity.type
_entity.pdbx_description
1 polymer ?
#
loop_
_entity_poly.entity_id
_entity_poly.type
_entity_poly.pdbx_seq_one_letter_code
_entity_poly.pdbx_strand_id
1 'polypeptide(L)'
;MAHADFVHLRVHSAYSLSEGAIRSKALVGLCRERRMPAVAVTDTANMFGAMEFCQAAAGAGVQPIIGTLLPLARRDRPNGAGHAGLAPAPDHIVLLAQDETGYQNLMALLSRAYLGTAPGEPPQLDLDVLATLSQGLIALTGGPSGTVGRLLADGHDTAAEETLLGLRQTFPGRLYVELMRHGLEVEERIEPGLIDLAYRHDLPLVATNDAFFAGADMYDAHDALLCIAEGTYVAERDRRRLTPEHRFKSAEEMRALFADLPEAVDNTMVIARRCHVMAPERKPILPAFPTAEGRSEEEELRAQAETGLEARLPIHAYTPDMDEAARIEAARPYRERLDYELGVIMSMGFAGYFLIVADFIQWAKAEGIPVGPGRGSGAGSVVAWSLTITDLDPLRFGLLFERFLNPERVSMPDFDIDFCQDRRDEVIRYVADKFGHDRVAQIITFGKLQARAVLRDVGRVLQMPYGQVDRLCKLVPNNPASPVTLQQAIEGEPQLQEMRRSDETVGHLIDIALKLEGLYRHASTHAAGVVIGDRPLDQLVPLYRDPRSPMPVTQFNMKHVEQAGLVKFDFLGLKTLTVLARTLDLIVSAGGIAPELEKIPLDDAATFEMLGRGDTVGVFQLESAGMRDVLRRMKPNRFEDIIALVALYRPGPMDNIPKYVKVKLGEEKPDYLHPTLRPILEETFGIMIYQEQVMQVAQVLAGYSLGGADLLRRAMGKKIQSEMDAQKKAFVDGAMARGVAKAQASMIFDQVNKFAGYGFNKSHAAAYALVAYQTAYFKANHPVAFLAASMTLDIHNTDKLNTFRQEVDRLHIALLPPSS
;
A
#
# COMPACT_ATOMS: atom_id res chain seq x y z
N MET A 1 22.72 -33.58 5.90
CA MET A 1 21.96 -34.38 4.91
C MET A 1 22.48 -34.00 3.54
N ALA A 2 22.59 -34.95 2.60
CA ALA A 2 22.98 -34.64 1.22
C ALA A 2 21.90 -33.77 0.56
N HIS A 3 22.31 -32.69 -0.10
CA HIS A 3 21.45 -31.82 -0.91
C HIS A 3 21.28 -32.42 -2.32
N ALA A 4 20.22 -32.04 -3.01
CA ALA A 4 20.04 -32.37 -4.43
C ALA A 4 21.14 -31.70 -5.27
N ASP A 5 21.55 -32.37 -6.34
CA ASP A 5 22.64 -31.97 -7.24
C ASP A 5 22.18 -31.16 -8.47
N PHE A 6 20.97 -30.60 -8.39
CA PHE A 6 20.39 -29.69 -9.36
C PHE A 6 19.57 -28.61 -8.66
N VAL A 7 19.56 -27.41 -9.21
CA VAL A 7 18.73 -26.28 -8.78
C VAL A 7 18.09 -25.59 -9.97
N HIS A 8 16.86 -25.13 -9.80
CA HIS A 8 16.19 -24.35 -10.84
C HIS A 8 16.75 -22.94 -10.91
N LEU A 9 17.21 -22.54 -12.09
CA LEU A 9 17.75 -21.20 -12.38
C LEU A 9 16.78 -20.32 -13.19
N ARG A 10 15.63 -20.86 -13.58
CA ARG A 10 14.58 -20.14 -14.31
C ARG A 10 13.21 -20.56 -13.80
N VAL A 11 12.62 -19.71 -12.95
CA VAL A 11 11.32 -19.94 -12.31
C VAL A 11 10.52 -18.65 -12.36
N HIS A 12 9.30 -18.76 -12.86
CA HIS A 12 8.30 -17.70 -12.87
C HIS A 12 7.42 -17.82 -11.63
N SER A 13 7.55 -16.86 -10.74
CA SER A 13 6.71 -16.74 -9.57
C SER A 13 5.36 -16.11 -9.93
N ALA A 14 4.45 -16.03 -8.97
CA ALA A 14 3.19 -15.30 -9.14
C ALA A 14 3.38 -13.82 -9.54
N TYR A 15 4.60 -13.26 -9.41
CA TYR A 15 4.95 -11.91 -9.82
C TYR A 15 5.26 -11.76 -11.32
N SER A 16 5.45 -12.86 -12.07
CA SER A 16 5.10 -12.89 -13.50
C SER A 16 3.59 -12.75 -13.62
N LEU A 17 3.11 -11.51 -13.70
CA LEU A 17 1.69 -11.17 -13.54
C LEU A 17 0.80 -11.86 -14.58
N SER A 18 -0.24 -12.54 -14.13
CA SER A 18 -1.13 -13.39 -14.95
C SER A 18 -0.40 -14.43 -15.80
N GLU A 19 0.79 -14.86 -15.38
CA GLU A 19 1.61 -15.82 -16.11
C GLU A 19 2.13 -16.89 -15.15
N GLY A 20 2.97 -16.53 -14.17
CA GLY A 20 3.45 -17.47 -13.17
C GLY A 20 2.39 -17.80 -12.11
N ALA A 21 2.40 -19.04 -11.65
CA ALA A 21 1.43 -19.57 -10.68
C ALA A 21 2.08 -20.08 -9.38
N ILE A 22 3.37 -19.80 -9.15
CA ILE A 22 4.09 -20.22 -7.94
C ILE A 22 4.27 -19.04 -6.98
N ARG A 23 3.57 -19.06 -5.83
CA ARG A 23 3.78 -18.06 -4.77
C ARG A 23 5.12 -18.28 -4.07
N SER A 24 5.79 -17.21 -3.63
CA SER A 24 7.13 -17.25 -3.01
C SER A 24 7.25 -18.28 -1.87
N LYS A 25 6.27 -18.32 -0.95
CA LYS A 25 6.26 -19.31 0.14
C LYS A 25 6.09 -20.76 -0.35
N ALA A 26 5.29 -20.97 -1.39
CA ALA A 26 5.10 -22.29 -1.98
C ALA A 26 6.36 -22.77 -2.69
N LEU A 27 7.04 -21.87 -3.42
CA LEU A 27 8.34 -22.16 -4.05
C LEU A 27 9.39 -22.65 -3.04
N VAL A 28 9.50 -21.94 -1.91
CA VAL A 28 10.41 -22.34 -0.82
C VAL A 28 10.03 -23.70 -0.23
N GLY A 29 8.73 -23.99 -0.10
CA GLY A 29 8.22 -25.30 0.30
C GLY A 29 8.67 -26.41 -0.64
N LEU A 30 8.51 -26.22 -1.96
CA LEU A 30 8.95 -27.17 -2.99
C LEU A 30 10.45 -27.43 -2.94
N CYS A 31 11.26 -26.39 -2.74
CA CYS A 31 12.72 -26.52 -2.63
C CYS A 31 13.11 -27.38 -1.43
N ARG A 32 12.46 -27.17 -0.28
CA ARG A 32 12.72 -27.96 0.94
C ARG A 32 12.29 -29.42 0.78
N GLU A 33 11.11 -29.65 0.22
CA GLU A 33 10.60 -31.00 -0.05
C GLU A 33 11.58 -31.79 -0.93
N ARG A 34 12.13 -31.13 -1.95
CA ARG A 34 13.04 -31.73 -2.94
C ARG A 34 14.51 -31.58 -2.60
N ARG A 35 14.83 -31.07 -1.40
CA ARG A 35 16.20 -30.87 -0.89
C ARG A 35 17.10 -30.03 -1.81
N MET A 36 16.51 -29.10 -2.56
CA MET A 36 17.24 -28.15 -3.40
C MET A 36 17.83 -27.04 -2.51
N PRO A 37 19.15 -26.82 -2.53
CA PRO A 37 19.79 -25.86 -1.63
C PRO A 37 19.61 -24.40 -2.05
N ALA A 38 19.31 -24.15 -3.34
CA ALA A 38 19.11 -22.83 -3.91
C ALA A 38 18.00 -22.86 -4.96
N VAL A 39 17.47 -21.68 -5.29
CA VAL A 39 16.55 -21.50 -6.43
C VAL A 39 16.65 -20.07 -6.94
N ALA A 40 16.57 -19.88 -8.26
CA ALA A 40 16.43 -18.56 -8.85
C ALA A 40 14.98 -18.24 -9.19
N VAL A 41 14.57 -17.01 -8.90
CA VAL A 41 13.33 -16.43 -9.44
C VAL A 41 13.71 -15.45 -10.53
N THR A 42 13.14 -15.65 -11.71
CA THR A 42 13.43 -14.91 -12.94
C THR A 42 12.13 -14.43 -13.56
N ASP A 43 11.36 -13.66 -12.79
CA ASP A 43 10.07 -13.13 -13.25
C ASP A 43 10.22 -12.28 -14.52
N THR A 44 9.18 -12.28 -15.35
CA THR A 44 9.17 -11.67 -16.68
C THR A 44 9.25 -10.15 -16.56
N ALA A 45 10.37 -9.59 -17.03
CA ALA A 45 10.65 -8.17 -17.05
C ALA A 45 10.50 -7.46 -15.70
N ASN A 46 10.62 -8.14 -14.55
CA ASN A 46 10.44 -7.50 -13.25
C ASN A 46 11.20 -8.16 -12.10
N MET A 47 11.19 -7.45 -10.98
CA MET A 47 11.69 -7.87 -9.66
C MET A 47 10.66 -7.63 -8.56
N PHE A 48 9.36 -7.62 -8.89
CA PHE A 48 8.28 -7.22 -7.97
C PHE A 48 8.31 -8.00 -6.64
N GLY A 49 8.63 -9.29 -6.71
CA GLY A 49 8.69 -10.21 -5.58
C GLY A 49 10.06 -10.40 -4.94
N ALA A 50 11.11 -9.69 -5.38
CA ALA A 50 12.49 -10.03 -5.02
C ALA A 50 12.74 -10.02 -3.51
N MET A 51 12.29 -8.97 -2.78
CA MET A 51 12.42 -8.91 -1.32
C MET A 51 11.62 -9.99 -0.61
N GLU A 52 10.34 -10.19 -0.99
CA GLU A 52 9.49 -11.22 -0.39
C GLU A 52 10.11 -12.61 -0.55
N PHE A 53 10.57 -12.91 -1.75
CA PHE A 53 11.22 -14.18 -2.09
C PHE A 53 12.52 -14.37 -1.31
N CYS A 54 13.41 -13.38 -1.30
CA CYS A 54 14.69 -13.46 -0.60
C CYS A 54 14.50 -13.72 0.89
N GLN A 55 13.62 -12.97 1.55
CA GLN A 55 13.31 -13.14 2.97
C GLN A 55 12.72 -14.52 3.25
N ALA A 56 11.78 -14.98 2.42
CA ALA A 56 11.14 -16.28 2.59
C ALA A 56 12.13 -17.44 2.40
N ALA A 57 12.99 -17.37 1.38
CA ALA A 57 13.97 -18.41 1.08
C ALA A 57 15.07 -18.46 2.15
N ALA A 58 15.70 -17.32 2.45
CA ALA A 58 16.76 -17.23 3.44
C ALA A 58 16.28 -17.66 4.83
N GLY A 59 15.08 -17.22 5.24
CA GLY A 59 14.46 -17.62 6.52
C GLY A 59 14.16 -19.12 6.62
N ALA A 60 14.10 -19.83 5.50
CA ALA A 60 13.86 -21.28 5.43
C ALA A 60 15.14 -22.09 5.16
N GLY A 61 16.32 -21.44 5.08
CA GLY A 61 17.60 -22.09 4.78
C GLY A 61 17.79 -22.47 3.31
N VAL A 62 17.03 -21.87 2.39
CA VAL A 62 17.21 -22.02 0.94
C VAL A 62 17.89 -20.75 0.43
N GLN A 63 18.96 -20.89 -0.36
CA GLN A 63 19.66 -19.74 -0.92
C GLN A 63 18.82 -19.09 -2.04
N PRO A 64 18.41 -17.83 -1.90
CA PRO A 64 17.75 -17.10 -2.98
C PRO A 64 18.77 -16.70 -4.04
N ILE A 65 18.39 -16.85 -5.32
CA ILE A 65 19.11 -16.25 -6.45
C ILE A 65 18.16 -15.26 -7.12
N ILE A 66 18.55 -13.99 -7.15
CA ILE A 66 17.75 -12.94 -7.78
C ILE A 66 18.07 -12.93 -9.27
N GLY A 67 17.04 -12.96 -10.10
CA GLY A 67 17.18 -12.74 -11.53
C GLY A 67 15.94 -12.15 -12.16
N THR A 68 15.98 -12.04 -13.49
CA THR A 68 14.84 -11.61 -14.29
C THR A 68 14.98 -12.18 -15.70
N LEU A 69 13.84 -12.41 -16.35
CA LEU A 69 13.80 -12.63 -17.79
C LEU A 69 13.68 -11.24 -18.46
N LEU A 70 14.80 -10.67 -18.88
CA LEU A 70 14.89 -9.31 -19.42
C LEU A 70 14.52 -9.32 -20.92
N PRO A 71 13.54 -8.51 -21.35
CA PRO A 71 13.21 -8.37 -22.76
C PRO A 71 14.23 -7.49 -23.50
N LEU A 72 14.66 -7.95 -24.67
CA LEU A 72 15.62 -7.30 -25.56
C LEU A 72 14.96 -6.90 -26.87
N ALA A 73 15.19 -5.66 -27.28
CA ALA A 73 14.71 -5.13 -28.55
C ALA A 73 15.37 -5.87 -29.73
N ARG A 74 14.58 -6.18 -30.76
CA ARG A 74 15.06 -6.89 -31.96
C ARG A 74 15.80 -5.96 -32.91
N ARG A 75 17.11 -6.16 -33.05
CA ARG A 75 17.95 -5.38 -33.98
C ARG A 75 17.63 -5.59 -35.45
N ASP A 76 17.18 -6.80 -35.81
CA ASP A 76 16.88 -7.19 -37.19
C ASP A 76 15.50 -6.73 -37.68
N ARG A 77 14.68 -6.18 -36.78
CA ARG A 77 13.39 -5.56 -37.10
C ARG A 77 13.14 -4.30 -36.26
N PRO A 78 13.88 -3.20 -36.50
CA PRO A 78 13.65 -1.94 -35.81
C PRO A 78 12.22 -1.45 -36.07
N ASN A 79 11.62 -0.78 -35.08
CA ASN A 79 10.23 -0.32 -35.02
C ASN A 79 9.60 0.00 -36.40
N GLY A 80 8.51 -0.72 -36.74
CA GLY A 80 7.66 -0.41 -37.91
C GLY A 80 7.36 -1.53 -38.91
N ALA A 81 7.80 -2.79 -38.68
CA ALA A 81 7.60 -3.89 -39.65
C ALA A 81 6.88 -5.14 -39.09
N GLY A 82 5.84 -4.94 -38.26
CA GLY A 82 4.90 -6.01 -37.88
C GLY A 82 3.66 -6.02 -38.79
N HIS A 83 3.06 -7.19 -39.00
CA HIS A 83 1.70 -7.27 -39.54
C HIS A 83 0.76 -6.55 -38.55
N ALA A 84 0.01 -5.55 -39.04
CA ALA A 84 -0.84 -4.61 -38.28
C ALA A 84 -0.16 -3.41 -37.59
N GLY A 85 1.10 -3.07 -37.92
CA GLY A 85 1.72 -1.82 -37.44
C GLY A 85 2.17 -1.82 -35.97
N LEU A 86 2.18 -2.99 -35.33
CA LEU A 86 2.73 -3.20 -33.99
C LEU A 86 4.23 -3.54 -34.09
N ALA A 87 5.02 -3.09 -33.10
CA ALA A 87 6.40 -3.51 -32.96
C ALA A 87 6.48 -5.04 -32.71
N PRO A 88 7.49 -5.75 -33.25
CA PRO A 88 7.65 -7.18 -32.99
C PRO A 88 7.88 -7.43 -31.49
N ALA A 89 7.38 -8.56 -30.98
CA ALA A 89 7.62 -8.95 -29.58
C ALA A 89 9.13 -9.05 -29.31
N PRO A 90 9.62 -8.60 -28.14
CA PRO A 90 11.04 -8.65 -27.81
C PRO A 90 11.54 -10.09 -27.68
N ASP A 91 12.84 -10.28 -27.94
CA ASP A 91 13.54 -11.50 -27.53
C ASP A 91 13.88 -11.41 -26.03
N HIS A 92 14.39 -12.47 -25.40
CA HIS A 92 14.67 -12.46 -23.97
C HIS A 92 16.07 -12.94 -23.61
N ILE A 93 16.59 -12.48 -22.47
CA ILE A 93 17.81 -13.01 -21.85
C ILE A 93 17.57 -13.20 -20.36
N VAL A 94 18.06 -14.30 -19.80
CA VAL A 94 17.97 -14.54 -18.36
C VAL A 94 19.19 -13.92 -17.70
N LEU A 95 18.97 -13.02 -16.74
CA LEU A 95 20.05 -12.39 -15.97
C LEU A 95 19.91 -12.76 -14.50
N LEU A 96 21.02 -13.20 -13.90
CA LEU A 96 21.12 -13.56 -12.49
C LEU A 96 22.15 -12.65 -11.81
N ALA A 97 21.78 -12.10 -10.65
CA ALA A 97 22.69 -11.29 -9.85
C ALA A 97 23.71 -12.19 -9.14
N GLN A 98 24.99 -12.01 -9.48
CA GLN A 98 26.09 -12.73 -8.85
C GLN A 98 26.46 -12.12 -7.49
N ASP A 99 26.49 -10.79 -7.43
CA ASP A 99 26.92 -9.98 -6.30
C ASP A 99 26.10 -8.68 -6.20
N GLU A 100 26.45 -7.81 -5.24
CA GLU A 100 25.78 -6.51 -5.02
C GLU A 100 25.83 -5.61 -6.27
N THR A 101 26.93 -5.62 -7.03
CA THR A 101 27.04 -4.85 -8.29
C THR A 101 26.08 -5.40 -9.33
N GLY A 102 25.97 -6.73 -9.43
CA GLY A 102 24.98 -7.39 -10.27
C GLY A 102 23.54 -7.02 -9.90
N TYR A 103 23.21 -7.02 -8.61
CA TYR A 103 21.88 -6.62 -8.14
C TYR A 103 21.54 -5.17 -8.52
N GLN A 104 22.47 -4.24 -8.33
CA GLN A 104 22.29 -2.83 -8.71
C GLN A 104 22.13 -2.67 -10.23
N ASN A 105 22.96 -3.37 -11.01
CA ASN A 105 22.84 -3.37 -12.46
C ASN A 105 21.51 -3.96 -12.93
N LEU A 106 21.01 -5.02 -12.28
CA LEU A 106 19.71 -5.60 -12.60
C LEU A 106 18.57 -4.61 -12.36
N MET A 107 18.59 -3.89 -11.23
CA MET A 107 17.61 -2.83 -10.95
C MET A 107 17.67 -1.70 -11.99
N ALA A 108 18.86 -1.26 -12.36
CA ALA A 108 19.07 -0.21 -13.35
C ALA A 108 18.59 -0.63 -14.76
N LEU A 109 18.92 -1.86 -15.18
CA LEU A 109 18.49 -2.41 -16.47
C LEU A 109 16.96 -2.50 -16.58
N LEU A 110 16.29 -3.03 -15.56
CA LEU A 110 14.83 -3.12 -15.52
C LEU A 110 14.16 -1.73 -15.49
N SER A 111 14.71 -0.82 -14.70
CA SER A 111 14.22 0.57 -14.64
C SER A 111 14.34 1.24 -16.00
N ARG A 112 15.47 1.06 -16.71
CA ARG A 112 15.66 1.57 -18.07
C ARG A 112 14.71 0.93 -19.08
N ALA A 113 14.48 -0.38 -18.98
CA ALA A 113 13.54 -1.07 -19.88
C ALA A 113 12.11 -0.50 -19.75
N TYR A 114 11.62 -0.25 -18.53
CA TYR A 114 10.29 0.35 -18.34
C TYR A 114 10.22 1.85 -18.65
N LEU A 115 11.20 2.63 -18.20
CA LEU A 115 11.15 4.09 -18.31
C LEU A 115 11.56 4.59 -19.70
N GLY A 116 12.45 3.87 -20.39
CA GLY A 116 12.96 4.20 -21.72
C GLY A 116 12.08 3.72 -22.87
N THR A 117 11.21 2.72 -22.64
CA THR A 117 10.27 2.24 -23.65
C THR A 117 9.11 3.23 -23.84
N ALA A 118 8.67 3.40 -25.09
CA ALA A 118 7.56 4.27 -25.44
C ALA A 118 6.24 3.77 -24.78
N PRO A 119 5.36 4.68 -24.33
CA PRO A 119 4.06 4.29 -23.77
C PRO A 119 3.26 3.43 -24.76
N GLY A 120 2.79 2.27 -24.29
CA GLY A 120 2.01 1.32 -25.10
C GLY A 120 2.83 0.21 -25.75
N GLU A 121 4.17 0.27 -25.73
CA GLU A 121 5.04 -0.83 -26.15
C GLU A 121 5.42 -1.73 -24.96
N PRO A 122 5.64 -3.05 -25.17
CA PRO A 122 6.20 -3.93 -24.14
C PRO A 122 7.58 -3.44 -23.69
N PRO A 123 7.88 -3.42 -22.38
CA PRO A 123 9.18 -2.94 -21.89
C PRO A 123 10.30 -3.75 -22.52
N GLN A 124 11.29 -3.07 -23.08
CA GLN A 124 12.41 -3.70 -23.78
C GLN A 124 13.68 -2.86 -23.65
N LEU A 125 14.83 -3.51 -23.84
CA LEU A 125 16.14 -2.87 -23.77
C LEU A 125 16.98 -3.18 -25.00
N ASP A 126 17.73 -2.20 -25.48
CA ASP A 126 18.75 -2.43 -26.49
C ASP A 126 19.93 -3.22 -25.91
N LEU A 127 20.47 -4.13 -26.72
CA LEU A 127 21.62 -4.95 -26.34
C LEU A 127 22.86 -4.12 -25.98
N ASP A 128 23.04 -2.94 -26.57
CA ASP A 128 24.16 -2.04 -26.24
C ASP A 128 24.04 -1.48 -24.83
N VAL A 129 22.82 -1.19 -24.36
CA VAL A 129 22.60 -0.75 -22.98
C VAL A 129 22.92 -1.88 -22.00
N LEU A 130 22.55 -3.12 -22.35
CA LEU A 130 22.92 -4.30 -21.57
C LEU A 130 24.45 -4.41 -21.39
N ALA A 131 25.22 -4.15 -22.45
CA ALA A 131 26.67 -4.22 -22.39
C ALA A 131 27.28 -3.24 -21.36
N THR A 132 26.69 -2.06 -21.20
CA THR A 132 27.17 -1.02 -20.26
C THR A 132 26.94 -1.36 -18.79
N LEU A 133 25.98 -2.23 -18.47
CA LEU A 133 25.58 -2.60 -17.10
C LEU A 133 25.68 -4.12 -16.88
N SER A 134 26.70 -4.75 -17.46
CA SER A 134 26.85 -6.21 -17.44
C SER A 134 27.65 -6.75 -16.25
N GLN A 135 28.36 -5.91 -15.49
CA GLN A 135 29.21 -6.34 -14.36
C GLN A 135 28.38 -6.99 -13.24
N GLY A 136 28.91 -8.05 -12.61
CA GLY A 136 28.22 -8.77 -11.52
C GLY A 136 27.00 -9.59 -11.96
N LEU A 137 26.68 -9.64 -13.25
CA LEU A 137 25.58 -10.45 -13.80
C LEU A 137 26.08 -11.74 -14.44
N ILE A 138 25.34 -12.84 -14.26
CA ILE A 138 25.45 -14.07 -15.04
C ILE A 138 24.29 -14.09 -16.03
N ALA A 139 24.57 -14.43 -17.29
CA ALA A 139 23.58 -14.45 -18.36
C ALA A 139 23.36 -15.88 -18.89
N LEU A 140 22.09 -16.25 -19.07
CA LEU A 140 21.69 -17.45 -19.80
C LEU A 140 21.03 -17.02 -21.11
N THR A 141 21.33 -17.70 -22.22
CA THR A 141 20.96 -17.26 -23.58
C THR A 141 19.46 -17.17 -23.86
N GLY A 142 18.58 -17.70 -22.99
CA GLY A 142 17.13 -17.57 -23.11
C GLY A 142 16.44 -18.74 -23.82
N GLY A 143 17.20 -19.75 -24.28
CA GLY A 143 16.67 -20.90 -25.01
C GLY A 143 15.85 -20.49 -26.24
N PRO A 144 14.66 -21.08 -26.49
CA PRO A 144 13.78 -20.72 -27.60
C PRO A 144 13.32 -19.26 -27.60
N SER A 145 13.19 -18.64 -26.41
CA SER A 145 12.77 -17.24 -26.26
C SER A 145 13.90 -16.22 -26.44
N GLY A 146 15.14 -16.69 -26.52
CA GLY A 146 16.31 -15.83 -26.62
C GLY A 146 16.73 -15.52 -28.05
N THR A 147 17.48 -14.42 -28.23
CA THR A 147 17.86 -13.94 -29.56
C THR A 147 18.63 -14.98 -30.38
N VAL A 148 19.56 -15.71 -29.75
CA VAL A 148 20.35 -16.76 -30.43
C VAL A 148 19.44 -17.92 -30.86
N GLY A 149 18.59 -18.43 -29.96
CA GLY A 149 17.68 -19.53 -30.27
C GLY A 149 16.66 -19.17 -31.34
N ARG A 150 16.09 -17.95 -31.27
CA ARG A 150 15.17 -17.41 -32.27
C ARG A 150 15.84 -17.28 -33.65
N LEU A 151 17.07 -16.77 -33.73
CA LEU A 151 17.80 -16.67 -35.00
C LEU A 151 18.08 -18.05 -35.61
N LEU A 152 18.45 -19.06 -34.81
CA LEU A 152 18.61 -20.43 -35.28
C LEU A 152 17.28 -21.02 -35.77
N ALA A 153 16.19 -20.76 -35.05
CA ALA A 153 14.84 -21.18 -35.44
C ALA A 153 14.40 -20.57 -36.78
N ASP A 154 14.83 -19.33 -37.08
CA ASP A 154 14.57 -18.63 -38.33
C ASP A 154 15.56 -19.01 -39.45
N GLY A 155 16.57 -19.85 -39.18
CA GLY A 155 17.60 -20.28 -40.14
C GLY A 155 18.70 -19.23 -40.39
N HIS A 156 18.90 -18.29 -39.46
CA HIS A 156 19.89 -17.22 -39.53
C HIS A 156 21.16 -17.56 -38.72
N ASP A 157 21.80 -18.69 -39.03
CA ASP A 157 22.91 -19.25 -38.23
C ASP A 157 24.09 -18.28 -38.03
N THR A 158 24.52 -17.57 -39.09
CA THR A 158 25.61 -16.58 -38.98
C THR A 158 25.27 -15.47 -37.99
N ALA A 159 24.05 -14.95 -38.04
CA ALA A 159 23.61 -13.88 -37.13
C ALA A 159 23.46 -14.40 -35.68
N ALA A 160 23.06 -15.67 -35.51
CA ALA A 160 23.01 -16.32 -34.20
C ALA A 160 24.41 -16.42 -33.57
N GLU A 161 25.41 -16.83 -34.36
CA GLU A 161 26.81 -16.92 -33.94
C GLU A 161 27.40 -15.54 -33.60
N GLU A 162 27.18 -14.53 -34.44
CA GLU A 162 27.60 -13.15 -34.17
C GLU A 162 26.99 -12.61 -32.87
N THR A 163 25.70 -12.85 -32.65
CA THR A 163 24.99 -12.43 -31.42
C THR A 163 25.58 -13.14 -30.20
N LEU A 164 25.82 -14.45 -30.29
CA LEU A 164 26.42 -15.23 -29.20
C LEU A 164 27.82 -14.73 -28.84
N LEU A 165 28.64 -14.39 -29.83
CA LEU A 165 29.97 -13.83 -29.61
C LEU A 165 29.92 -12.43 -28.98
N GLY A 166 28.96 -11.59 -29.37
CA GLY A 166 28.71 -10.30 -28.71
C GLY A 166 28.30 -10.46 -27.24
N LEU A 167 27.43 -11.42 -26.94
CA LEU A 167 27.07 -11.78 -25.56
C LEU A 167 28.28 -12.31 -24.79
N ARG A 168 29.15 -13.12 -25.42
CA ARG A 168 30.37 -13.65 -24.79
C ARG A 168 31.34 -12.54 -24.39
N GLN A 169 31.48 -11.53 -25.25
CA GLN A 169 32.29 -10.34 -24.96
C GLN A 169 31.69 -9.53 -23.80
N THR A 170 30.35 -9.45 -23.74
CA THR A 170 29.62 -8.74 -22.68
C THR A 170 29.71 -9.44 -21.32
N PHE A 171 29.65 -10.77 -21.32
CA PHE A 171 29.64 -11.60 -20.11
C PHE A 171 30.83 -12.57 -20.08
N PRO A 172 32.08 -12.07 -20.02
CA PRO A 172 33.27 -12.92 -20.03
C PRO A 172 33.27 -13.85 -18.81
N GLY A 173 33.32 -15.17 -19.05
CA GLY A 173 33.24 -16.21 -18.01
C GLY A 173 31.89 -16.27 -17.27
N ARG A 174 30.85 -15.57 -17.78
CA ARG A 174 29.55 -15.38 -17.14
C ARG A 174 28.36 -15.62 -18.09
N LEU A 175 28.62 -16.05 -19.33
CA LEU A 175 27.60 -16.48 -20.28
C LEU A 175 27.46 -17.99 -20.27
N TYR A 176 26.22 -18.47 -20.24
CA TYR A 176 25.88 -19.89 -20.38
C TYR A 176 24.86 -20.07 -21.50
N VAL A 177 25.06 -21.09 -22.34
CA VAL A 177 24.10 -21.46 -23.38
C VAL A 177 23.01 -22.32 -22.74
N GLU A 178 21.79 -21.78 -22.70
CA GLU A 178 20.64 -22.37 -22.03
C GLU A 178 19.94 -23.41 -22.92
N LEU A 179 19.73 -24.60 -22.38
CA LEU A 179 18.99 -25.70 -23.00
C LEU A 179 17.73 -26.04 -22.20
N MET A 180 16.66 -26.35 -22.92
CA MET A 180 15.33 -26.69 -22.37
C MET A 180 14.73 -27.85 -23.14
N ARG A 181 14.05 -28.75 -22.43
CA ARG A 181 13.42 -29.95 -23.03
C ARG A 181 12.02 -30.15 -22.46
N HIS A 182 11.04 -29.49 -23.09
CA HIS A 182 9.61 -29.60 -22.80
C HIS A 182 8.85 -30.39 -23.88
N GLY A 183 9.55 -30.85 -24.92
CA GLY A 183 8.99 -31.58 -26.05
C GLY A 183 8.36 -30.66 -27.10
N LEU A 184 8.87 -29.42 -27.24
CA LEU A 184 8.42 -28.47 -28.25
C LEU A 184 9.26 -28.60 -29.52
N GLU A 185 8.63 -28.53 -30.69
CA GLU A 185 9.31 -28.61 -32.01
C GLU A 185 10.43 -27.57 -32.15
N VAL A 186 10.22 -26.35 -31.62
CA VAL A 186 11.23 -25.29 -31.66
C VAL A 186 12.47 -25.64 -30.84
N GLU A 187 12.33 -26.35 -29.72
CA GLU A 187 13.47 -26.78 -28.88
C GLU A 187 14.30 -27.82 -29.62
N GLU A 188 13.64 -28.84 -30.17
CA GLU A 188 14.30 -29.92 -30.95
C GLU A 188 15.05 -29.36 -32.15
N ARG A 189 14.50 -28.32 -32.80
CA ARG A 189 15.11 -27.68 -33.97
C ARG A 189 16.37 -26.87 -33.64
N ILE A 190 16.40 -26.15 -32.52
CA ILE A 190 17.50 -25.23 -32.19
C ILE A 190 18.60 -25.86 -31.34
N GLU A 191 18.28 -26.90 -30.55
CA GLU A 191 19.21 -27.50 -29.59
C GLU A 191 20.54 -27.96 -30.23
N PRO A 192 20.56 -28.66 -31.38
CA PRO A 192 21.82 -29.06 -32.01
C PRO A 192 22.72 -27.86 -32.37
N GLY A 193 22.13 -26.77 -32.87
CA GLY A 193 22.86 -25.55 -33.21
C GLY A 193 23.40 -24.84 -31.97
N LEU A 194 22.63 -24.81 -30.88
CA LEU A 194 23.08 -24.25 -29.60
C LEU A 194 24.27 -25.03 -29.03
N ILE A 195 24.22 -26.37 -29.06
CA ILE A 195 25.30 -27.24 -28.58
C ILE A 195 26.57 -27.07 -29.41
N ASP A 196 26.45 -27.10 -30.73
CA ASP A 196 27.57 -26.92 -31.66
C ASP A 196 28.25 -25.55 -31.48
N LEU A 197 27.46 -24.47 -31.38
CA LEU A 197 27.99 -23.13 -31.08
C LEU A 197 28.66 -23.07 -29.70
N ALA A 198 28.08 -23.70 -28.68
CA ALA A 198 28.64 -23.72 -27.33
C ALA A 198 30.02 -24.40 -27.32
N TYR A 199 30.15 -25.58 -27.92
CA TYR A 199 31.42 -26.32 -27.96
C TYR A 199 32.45 -25.67 -28.88
N ARG A 200 32.05 -25.14 -30.04
CA ARG A 200 32.95 -24.42 -30.95
C ARG A 200 33.61 -23.22 -30.28
N HIS A 201 32.85 -22.52 -29.44
CA HIS A 201 33.30 -21.28 -28.80
C HIS A 201 33.70 -21.45 -27.34
N ASP A 202 33.80 -22.67 -26.82
CA ASP A 202 34.17 -22.96 -25.43
C ASP A 202 33.28 -22.18 -24.42
N LEU A 203 31.97 -22.30 -24.62
CA LEU A 203 30.94 -21.75 -23.75
C LEU A 203 30.25 -22.86 -22.96
N PRO A 204 30.00 -22.67 -21.65
CA PRO A 204 29.34 -23.69 -20.84
C PRO A 204 27.85 -23.80 -21.17
N LEU A 205 27.34 -25.04 -21.20
CA LEU A 205 25.91 -25.34 -21.27
C LEU A 205 25.25 -25.23 -19.89
N VAL A 206 23.96 -24.92 -19.85
CA VAL A 206 23.15 -25.01 -18.63
C VAL A 206 21.74 -25.51 -18.94
N ALA A 207 21.25 -26.45 -18.13
CA ALA A 207 19.89 -26.97 -18.24
C ALA A 207 18.95 -26.17 -17.34
N THR A 208 17.83 -25.71 -17.91
CA THR A 208 16.73 -25.09 -17.16
C THR A 208 15.40 -25.73 -17.56
N ASN A 209 14.33 -25.44 -16.81
CA ASN A 209 13.01 -26.02 -17.05
C ASN A 209 11.89 -24.96 -17.07
N ASP A 210 12.26 -23.69 -17.14
CA ASP A 210 11.34 -22.55 -17.23
C ASP A 210 10.02 -22.71 -16.45
N ALA A 211 10.12 -22.90 -15.12
CA ALA A 211 9.00 -23.41 -14.35
C ALA A 211 7.96 -22.33 -14.04
N PHE A 212 6.68 -22.55 -14.42
CA PHE A 212 5.57 -21.62 -14.18
C PHE A 212 4.60 -22.08 -13.08
N PHE A 213 4.57 -23.38 -12.78
CA PHE A 213 3.63 -23.95 -11.81
C PHE A 213 4.24 -25.11 -11.01
N ALA A 214 3.66 -25.42 -9.84
CA ALA A 214 4.26 -26.36 -8.89
C ALA A 214 4.22 -27.83 -9.38
N GLY A 215 3.13 -28.25 -9.99
CA GLY A 215 2.87 -29.64 -10.40
C GLY A 215 1.96 -29.72 -11.63
N ALA A 216 1.93 -30.89 -12.27
CA ALA A 216 1.17 -31.09 -13.51
C ALA A 216 -0.35 -30.88 -13.35
N ASP A 217 -0.88 -31.06 -12.14
CA ASP A 217 -2.30 -30.81 -11.83
C ASP A 217 -2.68 -29.32 -11.92
N MET A 218 -1.70 -28.41 -11.92
CA MET A 218 -1.92 -26.98 -12.09
C MET A 218 -2.07 -26.58 -13.56
N TYR A 219 -1.76 -27.48 -14.50
CA TYR A 219 -1.67 -27.17 -15.93
C TYR A 219 -2.94 -26.53 -16.51
N ASP A 220 -4.11 -27.15 -16.31
CA ASP A 220 -5.38 -26.64 -16.87
C ASP A 220 -5.74 -25.26 -16.28
N ALA A 221 -5.46 -25.06 -14.99
CA ALA A 221 -5.69 -23.78 -14.34
C ALA A 221 -4.71 -22.70 -14.86
N HIS A 222 -3.45 -23.07 -15.09
CA HIS A 222 -2.45 -22.18 -15.68
C HIS A 222 -2.80 -21.83 -17.13
N ASP A 223 -3.31 -22.78 -17.92
CA ASP A 223 -3.78 -22.52 -19.29
C ASP A 223 -4.93 -21.48 -19.29
N ALA A 224 -5.88 -21.63 -18.36
CA ALA A 224 -6.92 -20.62 -18.15
C ALA A 224 -6.33 -19.27 -17.70
N LEU A 225 -5.28 -19.25 -16.88
CA LEU A 225 -4.59 -18.03 -16.45
C LEU A 225 -3.98 -17.26 -17.63
N LEU A 226 -3.32 -17.96 -18.56
CA LEU A 226 -2.79 -17.35 -19.79
C LEU A 226 -3.92 -16.77 -20.66
N CYS A 227 -5.04 -17.48 -20.80
CA CYS A 227 -6.22 -16.95 -21.49
C CYS A 227 -6.80 -15.70 -20.79
N ILE A 228 -6.70 -15.62 -19.46
CA ILE A 228 -7.10 -14.44 -18.71
C ILE A 228 -6.19 -13.26 -19.04
N ALA A 229 -4.88 -13.49 -19.14
CA ALA A 229 -3.88 -12.48 -19.47
C ALA A 229 -4.03 -11.93 -20.88
N GLU A 230 -4.19 -12.82 -21.86
CA GLU A 230 -4.22 -12.47 -23.30
C GLU A 230 -5.62 -12.07 -23.80
N GLY A 231 -6.65 -12.22 -22.97
CA GLY A 231 -8.03 -11.96 -23.37
C GLY A 231 -8.60 -12.98 -24.34
N THR A 232 -7.98 -14.15 -24.47
CA THR A 232 -8.37 -15.27 -25.34
C THR A 232 -9.29 -16.26 -24.61
N TYR A 233 -9.72 -17.31 -25.30
CA TYR A 233 -10.53 -18.40 -24.73
C TYR A 233 -9.80 -19.75 -24.77
N VAL A 234 -10.09 -20.62 -23.80
CA VAL A 234 -9.44 -21.95 -23.70
C VAL A 234 -9.68 -22.79 -24.97
N ALA A 235 -10.85 -22.62 -25.61
CA ALA A 235 -11.24 -23.32 -26.83
C ALA A 235 -10.51 -22.83 -28.10
N GLU A 236 -9.87 -21.66 -28.09
CA GLU A 236 -9.11 -21.14 -29.23
C GLU A 236 -7.82 -21.95 -29.43
N ARG A 237 -7.50 -22.27 -30.69
CA ARG A 237 -6.34 -23.11 -31.04
C ARG A 237 -5.06 -22.31 -31.29
N ASP A 238 -5.18 -21.14 -31.88
CA ASP A 238 -4.05 -20.26 -32.23
C ASP A 238 -3.85 -19.23 -31.11
N ARG A 239 -3.21 -19.69 -30.03
CA ARG A 239 -2.92 -18.89 -28.83
C ARG A 239 -1.68 -19.41 -28.13
N ARG A 240 -1.11 -18.61 -27.22
CA ARG A 240 -0.02 -19.07 -26.37
C ARG A 240 -0.51 -20.20 -25.46
N ARG A 241 0.28 -21.28 -25.38
CA ARG A 241 0.02 -22.42 -24.51
C ARG A 241 1.35 -23.05 -24.11
N LEU A 242 1.48 -23.40 -22.83
CA LEU A 242 2.62 -24.17 -22.34
C LEU A 242 2.32 -25.67 -22.36
N THR A 243 3.30 -26.48 -22.00
CA THR A 243 3.14 -27.93 -21.79
C THR A 243 3.07 -28.25 -20.29
N PRO A 244 2.53 -29.41 -19.88
CA PRO A 244 2.58 -29.88 -18.49
C PRO A 244 4.01 -29.99 -17.91
N GLU A 245 5.04 -30.03 -18.78
CA GLU A 245 6.45 -30.14 -18.40
C GLU A 245 7.05 -28.84 -17.87
N HIS A 246 6.35 -27.70 -18.00
CA HIS A 246 6.71 -26.40 -17.38
C HIS A 246 6.40 -26.34 -15.87
N ARG A 247 6.20 -27.51 -15.24
CA ARG A 247 6.10 -27.64 -13.79
C ARG A 247 7.48 -27.53 -13.13
N PHE A 248 7.51 -27.29 -11.83
CA PHE A 248 8.72 -27.48 -11.05
C PHE A 248 9.09 -28.98 -11.10
N LYS A 249 10.22 -29.36 -11.71
CA LYS A 249 10.75 -30.76 -11.77
C LYS A 249 11.74 -31.08 -10.65
N SER A 250 11.88 -32.35 -10.28
CA SER A 250 12.88 -32.82 -9.31
C SER A 250 14.27 -32.93 -9.96
N ALA A 251 15.31 -33.03 -9.14
CA ALA A 251 16.68 -33.21 -9.63
C ALA A 251 16.84 -34.53 -10.40
N GLU A 252 16.20 -35.61 -9.95
CA GLU A 252 16.23 -36.92 -10.60
C GLU A 252 15.63 -36.86 -12.02
N GLU A 253 14.49 -36.17 -12.16
CA GLU A 253 13.85 -35.98 -13.47
C GLU A 253 14.73 -35.16 -14.42
N MET A 254 15.36 -34.08 -13.93
CA MET A 254 16.25 -33.25 -14.75
C MET A 254 17.53 -33.99 -15.15
N ARG A 255 18.10 -34.80 -14.25
CA ARG A 255 19.24 -35.67 -14.53
C ARG A 255 18.92 -36.72 -15.58
N ALA A 256 17.75 -37.35 -15.50
CA ALA A 256 17.30 -38.31 -16.49
C ALA A 256 17.07 -37.64 -17.86
N LEU A 257 16.50 -36.43 -17.86
CA LEU A 257 16.19 -35.67 -19.06
C LEU A 257 17.45 -35.21 -19.83
N PHE A 258 18.54 -34.92 -19.12
CA PHE A 258 19.83 -34.46 -19.68
C PHE A 258 20.96 -35.47 -19.43
N ALA A 259 20.65 -36.77 -19.42
CA ALA A 259 21.64 -37.83 -19.16
C ALA A 259 22.77 -37.88 -20.20
N ASP A 260 22.51 -37.38 -21.41
CA ASP A 260 23.45 -37.20 -22.51
C ASP A 260 24.36 -35.97 -22.36
N LEU A 261 23.95 -34.98 -21.57
CA LEU A 261 24.66 -33.72 -21.32
C LEU A 261 24.72 -33.42 -19.81
N PRO A 262 25.39 -34.26 -19.01
CA PRO A 262 25.42 -34.12 -17.56
C PRO A 262 25.98 -32.77 -17.09
N GLU A 263 26.89 -32.16 -17.85
CA GLU A 263 27.48 -30.86 -17.55
C GLU A 263 26.46 -29.72 -17.53
N ALA A 264 25.39 -29.82 -18.33
CA ALA A 264 24.33 -28.81 -18.36
C ALA A 264 23.59 -28.76 -17.01
N VAL A 265 23.39 -29.92 -16.38
CA VAL A 265 22.78 -30.04 -15.04
C VAL A 265 23.78 -29.63 -13.96
N ASP A 266 25.03 -30.09 -14.03
CA ASP A 266 26.08 -29.77 -13.05
C ASP A 266 26.35 -28.26 -12.95
N ASN A 267 26.31 -27.56 -14.08
CA ASN A 267 26.54 -26.11 -14.13
C ASN A 267 25.47 -25.31 -13.36
N THR A 268 24.28 -25.87 -13.09
CA THR A 268 23.29 -25.20 -12.25
C THR A 268 23.80 -24.96 -10.83
N MET A 269 24.49 -25.95 -10.26
CA MET A 269 25.12 -25.85 -8.94
C MET A 269 26.33 -24.93 -8.95
N VAL A 270 27.07 -24.87 -10.06
CA VAL A 270 28.19 -23.93 -10.23
C VAL A 270 27.67 -22.49 -10.20
N ILE A 271 26.63 -22.19 -10.98
CA ILE A 271 26.01 -20.85 -11.00
C ILE A 271 25.47 -20.48 -9.62
N ALA A 272 24.76 -21.39 -8.96
CA ALA A 272 24.22 -21.13 -7.63
C ALA A 272 25.32 -20.81 -6.60
N ARG A 273 26.48 -21.48 -6.66
CA ARG A 273 27.62 -21.15 -5.78
C ARG A 273 28.26 -19.79 -6.08
N ARG A 274 28.07 -19.26 -7.29
CA ARG A 274 28.61 -17.96 -7.69
C ARG A 274 27.72 -16.80 -7.25
N CYS A 275 26.41 -17.02 -7.10
CA CYS A 275 25.43 -16.01 -6.69
C CYS A 275 25.32 -15.91 -5.17
N HIS A 276 25.60 -14.76 -4.57
CA HIS A 276 25.61 -14.62 -3.10
C HIS A 276 24.98 -13.32 -2.59
N VAL A 277 24.16 -12.67 -3.41
CA VAL A 277 23.43 -11.44 -3.06
C VAL A 277 21.95 -11.72 -2.80
N MET A 278 21.38 -10.96 -1.87
CA MET A 278 19.94 -10.89 -1.63
C MET A 278 19.51 -9.43 -1.53
N ALA A 279 18.23 -9.15 -1.74
CA ALA A 279 17.71 -7.79 -1.63
C ALA A 279 17.88 -7.30 -0.18
N PRO A 280 18.63 -6.21 0.06
CA PRO A 280 19.03 -5.81 1.41
C PRO A 280 17.91 -5.08 2.15
N GLU A 281 17.78 -5.37 3.45
CA GLU A 281 17.02 -4.51 4.36
C GLU A 281 17.87 -3.30 4.76
N ARG A 282 17.27 -2.11 4.72
CA ARG A 282 17.96 -0.86 5.03
C ARG A 282 17.25 -0.14 6.17
N LYS A 283 18.04 0.59 6.96
CA LYS A 283 17.47 1.59 7.87
C LYS A 283 16.78 2.68 7.05
N PRO A 284 15.76 3.36 7.59
CA PRO A 284 15.12 4.47 6.91
C PRO A 284 16.13 5.51 6.42
N ILE A 285 16.02 5.87 5.15
CA ILE A 285 16.82 6.84 4.44
C ILE A 285 15.93 8.07 4.26
N LEU A 286 16.21 9.11 5.05
CA LEU A 286 15.47 10.35 4.96
C LEU A 286 16.05 11.19 3.80
N PRO A 287 15.20 11.67 2.88
CA PRO A 287 15.63 12.65 1.89
C PRO A 287 16.07 13.95 2.58
N ALA A 288 17.09 14.59 2.02
CA ALA A 288 17.58 15.88 2.52
C ALA A 288 16.62 17.01 2.13
N PHE A 289 16.34 17.92 3.07
CA PHE A 289 15.59 19.13 2.80
C PHE A 289 16.54 20.29 2.43
N PRO A 290 16.30 21.00 1.32
CA PRO A 290 17.11 22.16 0.97
C PRO A 290 16.85 23.30 1.97
N THR A 291 17.85 23.64 2.80
CA THR A 291 17.76 24.74 3.76
C THR A 291 18.27 26.06 3.16
N ALA A 292 17.71 27.18 3.63
CA ALA A 292 18.19 28.51 3.29
C ALA A 292 19.34 28.94 4.21
N GLU A 293 20.14 29.91 3.76
CA GLU A 293 21.10 30.66 4.60
C GLU A 293 22.18 29.80 5.31
N GLY A 294 22.40 28.57 4.87
CA GLY A 294 23.40 27.66 5.46
C GLY A 294 23.01 27.06 6.81
N ARG A 295 21.73 27.16 7.20
CA ARG A 295 21.20 26.51 8.41
C ARG A 295 21.17 25.00 8.28
N SER A 296 21.31 24.29 9.39
CA SER A 296 20.96 22.87 9.49
C SER A 296 19.43 22.66 9.42
N GLU A 297 18.99 21.44 9.12
CA GLU A 297 17.56 21.09 9.13
C GLU A 297 16.92 21.29 10.51
N GLU A 298 17.69 21.08 11.59
CA GLU A 298 17.22 21.28 12.96
C GLU A 298 16.97 22.76 13.27
N GLU A 299 17.91 23.63 12.90
CA GLU A 299 17.77 25.08 13.06
C GLU A 299 16.62 25.62 12.22
N GLU A 300 16.47 25.14 10.99
CA GLU A 300 15.40 25.55 10.09
C GLU A 300 14.01 25.09 10.60
N LEU A 301 13.90 23.84 11.07
CA LEU A 301 12.66 23.35 11.69
C LEU A 301 12.25 24.20 12.89
N ARG A 302 13.19 24.51 13.78
CA ARG A 302 12.93 25.35 14.95
C ARG A 302 12.43 26.73 14.55
N ALA A 303 13.12 27.40 13.63
CA ALA A 303 12.76 28.74 13.19
C ALA A 303 11.36 28.78 12.56
N GLN A 304 11.01 27.81 11.71
CA GLN A 304 9.69 27.73 11.09
C GLN A 304 8.59 27.41 12.10
N ALA A 305 8.85 26.48 13.04
CA ALA A 305 7.86 26.08 14.03
C ALA A 305 7.58 27.17 15.08
N GLU A 306 8.60 27.92 15.50
CA GLU A 306 8.44 29.09 16.39
C GLU A 306 7.65 30.20 15.70
N THR A 307 8.01 30.52 14.44
CA THR A 307 7.28 31.52 13.64
C THR A 307 5.81 31.12 13.43
N GLY A 308 5.56 29.85 13.10
CA GLY A 308 4.23 29.31 12.91
C GLY A 308 3.38 29.31 14.19
N LEU A 309 3.99 29.03 15.35
CA LEU A 309 3.29 29.11 16.63
C LEU A 309 2.80 30.53 16.92
N GLU A 310 3.66 31.54 16.74
CA GLU A 310 3.30 32.94 16.96
C GLU A 310 2.18 33.42 16.00
N ALA A 311 2.06 32.82 14.82
CA ALA A 311 0.93 33.08 13.91
C ALA A 311 -0.39 32.41 14.36
N ARG A 312 -0.32 31.24 15.03
CA ARG A 312 -1.49 30.49 15.50
C ARG A 312 -2.08 31.02 16.81
N LEU A 313 -1.23 31.50 17.73
CA LEU A 313 -1.66 31.94 19.07
C LEU A 313 -2.76 33.02 19.07
N PRO A 314 -2.70 34.08 18.24
CA PRO A 314 -3.75 35.10 18.19
C PRO A 314 -5.11 34.59 17.73
N ILE A 315 -5.16 33.48 17.00
CA ILE A 315 -6.38 32.91 16.43
C ILE A 315 -7.03 31.92 17.39
N HIS A 316 -6.22 31.13 18.09
CA HIS A 316 -6.70 29.95 18.83
C HIS A 316 -6.58 30.06 20.36
N ALA A 317 -5.61 30.83 20.86
CA ALA A 317 -5.32 30.92 22.29
C ALA A 317 -5.72 32.26 22.90
N TYR A 318 -5.71 33.35 22.12
CA TYR A 318 -6.00 34.69 22.62
C TYR A 318 -7.47 35.08 22.41
N THR A 319 -8.05 35.71 23.43
CA THR A 319 -9.35 36.39 23.30
C THR A 319 -9.13 37.91 23.21
N PRO A 320 -10.05 38.67 22.58
CA PRO A 320 -9.88 40.11 22.35
C PRO A 320 -9.66 40.94 23.63
N ASP A 321 -10.11 40.42 24.78
CA ASP A 321 -10.09 41.03 26.11
C ASP A 321 -8.84 40.69 26.94
N MET A 322 -7.94 39.80 26.46
CA MET A 322 -6.72 39.45 27.18
C MET A 322 -5.67 40.58 27.15
N ASP A 323 -5.13 40.90 28.33
CA ASP A 323 -3.94 41.74 28.49
C ASP A 323 -2.65 40.95 28.19
N GLU A 324 -1.51 41.64 28.19
CA GLU A 324 -0.22 41.03 27.85
C GLU A 324 0.18 39.90 28.81
N ALA A 325 -0.13 40.04 30.10
CA ALA A 325 0.18 39.02 31.10
C ALA A 325 -0.67 37.76 30.88
N ALA A 326 -1.96 37.92 30.59
CA ALA A 326 -2.87 36.81 30.26
C ALA A 326 -2.46 36.09 28.97
N ARG A 327 -1.99 36.83 27.95
CA ARG A 327 -1.48 36.23 26.71
C ARG A 327 -0.22 35.40 26.94
N ILE A 328 0.71 35.89 27.77
CA ILE A 328 1.92 35.14 28.15
C ILE A 328 1.55 33.83 28.86
N GLU A 329 0.63 33.87 29.82
CA GLU A 329 0.19 32.66 30.53
C GLU A 329 -0.57 31.70 29.62
N ALA A 330 -1.39 32.20 28.68
CA ALA A 330 -2.09 31.39 27.69
C ALA A 330 -1.13 30.73 26.68
N ALA A 331 -0.04 31.42 26.30
CA ALA A 331 0.96 30.91 25.36
C ALA A 331 1.95 29.92 25.99
N ARG A 332 2.17 29.98 27.32
CA ARG A 332 3.17 29.15 28.03
C ARG A 332 3.03 27.64 27.74
N PRO A 333 1.84 27.01 27.85
CA PRO A 333 1.68 25.59 27.58
C PRO A 333 2.07 25.19 26.15
N TYR A 334 1.81 26.07 25.17
CA TYR A 334 2.15 25.81 23.77
C TYR A 334 3.66 25.91 23.55
N ARG A 335 4.32 26.92 24.12
CA ARG A 335 5.78 27.10 24.00
C ARG A 335 6.54 25.96 24.68
N GLU A 336 6.15 25.57 25.90
CA GLU A 336 6.74 24.43 26.60
C GLU A 336 6.58 23.13 25.83
N ARG A 337 5.39 22.89 25.25
CA ARG A 337 5.13 21.71 24.44
C ARG A 337 5.93 21.74 23.13
N LEU A 338 6.02 22.90 22.47
CA LEU A 338 6.81 23.08 21.25
C LEU A 338 8.28 22.73 21.48
N ASP A 339 8.89 23.27 22.55
CA ASP A 339 10.30 23.02 22.87
C ASP A 339 10.59 21.54 23.17
N TYR A 340 9.70 20.89 23.93
CA TYR A 340 9.79 19.45 24.18
C TYR A 340 9.70 18.62 22.90
N GLU A 341 8.69 18.90 22.05
CA GLU A 341 8.51 18.19 20.80
C GLU A 341 9.69 18.38 19.84
N LEU A 342 10.17 19.62 19.68
CA LEU A 342 11.36 19.93 18.88
C LEU A 342 12.58 19.15 19.38
N GLY A 343 12.80 19.11 20.70
CA GLY A 343 13.89 18.33 21.29
C GLY A 343 13.81 16.84 20.96
N VAL A 344 12.61 16.24 21.03
CA VAL A 344 12.40 14.83 20.65
C VAL A 344 12.63 14.63 19.16
N ILE A 345 12.04 15.46 18.28
CA ILE A 345 12.15 15.35 16.82
C ILE A 345 13.60 15.42 16.36
N MET A 346 14.36 16.39 16.89
CA MET A 346 15.79 16.57 16.59
C MET A 346 16.61 15.37 17.08
N SER A 347 16.39 14.92 18.33
CA SER A 347 17.14 13.78 18.89
C SER A 347 16.92 12.46 18.12
N MET A 348 15.77 12.32 17.46
CA MET A 348 15.44 11.14 16.64
C MET A 348 15.83 11.30 15.17
N GLY A 349 16.32 12.47 14.75
CA GLY A 349 16.76 12.75 13.38
C GLY A 349 15.61 12.94 12.38
N PHE A 350 14.45 13.42 12.82
CA PHE A 350 13.27 13.58 11.95
C PHE A 350 13.02 15.03 11.48
N ALA A 351 13.99 15.93 11.63
CA ALA A 351 13.82 17.34 11.27
C ALA A 351 13.49 17.54 9.78
N GLY A 352 14.30 16.96 8.87
CA GLY A 352 14.04 17.00 7.43
C GLY A 352 12.67 16.44 7.04
N TYR A 353 12.19 15.38 7.70
CA TYR A 353 10.86 14.81 7.44
C TYR A 353 9.73 15.82 7.69
N PHE A 354 9.76 16.51 8.84
CA PHE A 354 8.77 17.53 9.16
C PHE A 354 8.82 18.71 8.19
N LEU A 355 10.03 19.13 7.80
CA LEU A 355 10.22 20.22 6.83
C LEU A 355 9.66 19.86 5.46
N ILE A 356 9.91 18.65 4.96
CA ILE A 356 9.37 18.18 3.68
C ILE A 356 7.84 18.16 3.71
N VAL A 357 7.26 17.61 4.79
CA VAL A 357 5.80 17.55 4.94
C VAL A 357 5.18 18.93 5.04
N ALA A 358 5.76 19.82 5.83
CA ALA A 358 5.32 21.20 5.95
C ALA A 358 5.35 21.92 4.59
N ASP A 359 6.42 21.75 3.84
CA ASP A 359 6.67 22.45 2.60
C ASP A 359 5.61 22.19 1.51
N PHE A 360 5.34 20.92 1.17
CA PHE A 360 4.35 20.64 0.14
C PHE A 360 2.91 20.93 0.59
N ILE A 361 2.62 20.88 1.90
CA ILE A 361 1.31 21.29 2.44
C ILE A 361 1.14 22.80 2.33
N GLN A 362 2.13 23.58 2.76
CA GLN A 362 2.11 25.03 2.68
C GLN A 362 2.01 25.49 1.23
N TRP A 363 2.76 24.86 0.32
CA TRP A 363 2.64 25.11 -1.11
C TRP A 363 1.23 24.80 -1.63
N ALA A 364 0.66 23.64 -1.29
CA ALA A 364 -0.69 23.27 -1.71
C ALA A 364 -1.74 24.29 -1.22
N LYS A 365 -1.66 24.71 0.05
CA LYS A 365 -2.54 25.76 0.60
C LYS A 365 -2.37 27.10 -0.13
N ALA A 366 -1.13 27.50 -0.45
CA ALA A 366 -0.85 28.74 -1.19
C ALA A 366 -1.41 28.73 -2.62
N GLU A 367 -1.42 27.57 -3.28
CA GLU A 367 -2.02 27.37 -4.60
C GLU A 367 -3.55 27.13 -4.56
N GLY A 368 -4.17 27.31 -3.40
CA GLY A 368 -5.61 27.12 -3.19
C GLY A 368 -6.06 25.67 -3.35
N ILE A 369 -5.17 24.69 -3.15
CA ILE A 369 -5.50 23.26 -3.12
C ILE A 369 -5.95 22.90 -1.70
N PRO A 370 -7.21 22.44 -1.51
CA PRO A 370 -7.67 22.03 -0.19
C PRO A 370 -6.87 20.84 0.35
N VAL A 371 -6.34 21.02 1.55
CA VAL A 371 -5.67 19.99 2.34
C VAL A 371 -6.56 19.65 3.53
N GLY A 372 -6.69 18.36 3.85
CA GLY A 372 -7.41 17.93 5.04
C GLY A 372 -6.64 18.29 6.31
N PRO A 373 -7.29 18.25 7.48
CA PRO A 373 -6.73 18.74 8.74
C PRO A 373 -5.58 17.88 9.32
N GLY A 374 -5.07 16.92 8.55
CA GLY A 374 -4.09 15.89 8.91
C GLY A 374 -4.73 14.69 9.62
N ARG A 375 -4.43 13.46 9.20
CA ARG A 375 -5.02 12.24 9.81
C ARG A 375 -3.98 11.40 10.55
N GLY A 376 -4.48 10.38 11.24
CA GLY A 376 -3.63 9.49 12.05
C GLY A 376 -3.27 10.14 13.37
N SER A 377 -2.07 9.89 13.88
CA SER A 377 -1.62 10.47 15.16
C SER A 377 -0.97 11.86 15.02
N GLY A 378 -0.64 12.31 13.80
CA GLY A 378 0.06 13.57 13.55
C GLY A 378 -0.60 14.81 14.15
N ALA A 379 -1.94 14.83 14.23
CA ALA A 379 -2.70 15.92 14.86
C ALA A 379 -2.45 16.09 16.38
N GLY A 380 -1.68 15.20 17.02
CA GLY A 380 -1.26 15.35 18.41
C GLY A 380 0.01 16.18 18.63
N SER A 381 0.62 16.71 17.57
CA SER A 381 1.86 17.49 17.62
C SER A 381 1.61 18.99 17.51
N VAL A 382 2.13 19.76 18.48
CA VAL A 382 2.19 21.22 18.39
C VAL A 382 3.12 21.66 17.26
N VAL A 383 4.25 20.97 17.05
CA VAL A 383 5.16 21.27 15.92
C VAL A 383 4.43 21.11 14.58
N ALA A 384 3.67 20.03 14.38
CA ALA A 384 2.89 19.84 13.16
C ALA A 384 1.81 20.93 12.98
N TRP A 385 1.13 21.31 14.05
CA TRP A 385 0.11 22.37 14.04
C TRP A 385 0.70 23.75 13.73
N SER A 386 1.84 24.08 14.33
CA SER A 386 2.60 25.31 14.07
C SER A 386 3.07 25.41 12.63
N LEU A 387 3.55 24.31 12.05
CA LEU A 387 3.98 24.25 10.65
C LEU A 387 2.82 24.17 9.65
N THR A 388 1.57 24.25 10.12
CA THR A 388 0.33 24.13 9.32
C THR A 388 0.14 22.77 8.65
N ILE A 389 0.89 21.74 9.08
CA ILE A 389 0.71 20.35 8.67
C ILE A 389 -0.67 19.83 9.12
N THR A 390 -1.09 20.25 10.31
CA THR A 390 -2.39 19.89 10.90
C THR A 390 -3.16 21.15 11.28
N ASP A 391 -4.49 21.07 11.27
CA ASP A 391 -5.37 22.23 11.52
C ASP A 391 -6.16 22.16 12.82
N LEU A 392 -5.89 21.16 13.66
CA LEU A 392 -6.49 21.03 14.99
C LEU A 392 -5.50 21.44 16.07
N ASP A 393 -5.99 22.23 17.03
CA ASP A 393 -5.25 22.56 18.25
C ASP A 393 -5.12 21.31 19.14
N PRO A 394 -3.92 20.74 19.29
CA PRO A 394 -3.73 19.52 20.06
C PRO A 394 -3.99 19.70 21.56
N LEU A 395 -3.76 20.89 22.11
CA LEU A 395 -3.96 21.12 23.55
C LEU A 395 -5.45 21.28 23.87
N ARG A 396 -6.21 22.00 23.04
CA ARG A 396 -7.67 22.15 23.20
C ARG A 396 -8.39 20.80 23.26
N PHE A 397 -7.98 19.86 22.41
CA PHE A 397 -8.62 18.55 22.31
C PHE A 397 -7.89 17.44 23.08
N GLY A 398 -6.88 17.77 23.89
CA GLY A 398 -6.15 16.78 24.69
C GLY A 398 -5.47 15.68 23.86
N LEU A 399 -4.94 16.05 22.68
CA LEU A 399 -4.23 15.16 21.76
C LEU A 399 -2.77 14.99 22.21
N LEU A 400 -2.26 13.76 22.15
CA LEU A 400 -0.96 13.41 22.73
C LEU A 400 0.12 13.26 21.66
N PHE A 401 1.28 13.89 21.87
CA PHE A 401 2.44 13.80 20.98
C PHE A 401 3.10 12.42 21.06
N GLU A 402 3.21 11.83 22.25
CA GLU A 402 3.84 10.51 22.43
C GLU A 402 3.06 9.38 21.75
N ARG A 403 1.78 9.62 21.43
CA ARG A 403 0.98 8.72 20.61
C ARG A 403 1.37 8.79 19.13
N PHE A 404 1.90 9.92 18.69
CA PHE A 404 2.49 10.11 17.36
C PHE A 404 3.95 9.67 17.32
N LEU A 405 4.79 10.29 18.14
CA LEU A 405 6.23 10.05 18.20
C LEU A 405 6.65 9.77 19.63
N ASN A 406 7.00 8.51 19.91
CA ASN A 406 7.34 8.07 21.26
C ASN A 406 8.87 8.11 21.46
N PRO A 407 9.41 8.94 22.38
CA PRO A 407 10.85 9.02 22.61
C PRO A 407 11.46 7.71 23.14
N GLU A 408 10.67 6.85 23.79
CA GLU A 408 11.12 5.55 24.29
C GLU A 408 11.15 4.47 23.17
N ARG A 409 10.74 4.81 21.94
CA ARG A 409 10.73 3.90 20.80
C ARG A 409 11.01 4.64 19.49
N VAL A 410 12.16 4.34 18.89
CA VAL A 410 12.45 4.80 17.53
C VAL A 410 11.54 4.08 16.54
N SER A 411 10.54 4.81 16.03
CA SER A 411 9.74 4.42 14.88
C SER A 411 9.51 5.62 13.99
N MET A 412 9.37 5.40 12.68
CA MET A 412 9.12 6.49 11.76
C MET A 412 7.78 7.19 12.06
N PRO A 413 7.76 8.53 12.06
CA PRO A 413 6.51 9.28 11.97
C PRO A 413 5.85 9.03 10.62
N ASP A 414 4.51 9.03 10.61
CA ASP A 414 3.70 8.88 9.40
C ASP A 414 2.62 9.97 9.42
N PHE A 415 2.85 11.04 8.66
CA PHE A 415 1.83 12.03 8.34
C PHE A 415 1.03 11.56 7.15
N ASP A 416 -0.09 10.96 7.50
CA ASP A 416 -1.14 10.65 6.58
C ASP A 416 -1.86 11.96 6.16
N ILE A 417 -1.79 12.36 4.88
CA ILE A 417 -2.33 13.66 4.41
C ILE A 417 -3.41 13.46 3.36
N ASP A 418 -4.48 14.26 3.45
CA ASP A 418 -5.60 14.23 2.54
C ASP A 418 -5.53 15.48 1.64
N PHE A 419 -5.65 15.30 0.33
CA PHE A 419 -5.77 16.37 -0.67
C PHE A 419 -7.10 16.26 -1.38
N CYS A 420 -7.58 17.35 -2.00
CA CYS A 420 -8.69 17.23 -2.93
C CYS A 420 -8.31 16.29 -4.10
N GLN A 421 -9.25 15.45 -4.51
CA GLN A 421 -8.98 14.40 -5.48
C GLN A 421 -8.51 14.96 -6.84
N ASP A 422 -9.03 16.12 -7.24
CA ASP A 422 -8.88 16.68 -8.59
C ASP A 422 -7.52 17.34 -8.79
N ARG A 423 -6.92 17.90 -7.72
CA ARG A 423 -5.66 18.66 -7.79
C ARG A 423 -4.50 18.00 -7.04
N ARG A 424 -4.67 16.79 -6.49
CA ARG A 424 -3.56 16.08 -5.78
C ARG A 424 -2.33 15.88 -6.67
N ASP A 425 -2.53 15.65 -7.97
CA ASP A 425 -1.44 15.35 -8.90
C ASP A 425 -0.56 16.60 -9.15
N GLU A 426 -1.07 17.80 -8.88
CA GLU A 426 -0.28 19.04 -8.88
C GLU A 426 0.73 19.05 -7.72
N VAL A 427 0.34 18.59 -6.53
CA VAL A 427 1.21 18.49 -5.36
C VAL A 427 2.30 17.43 -5.60
N ILE A 428 1.93 16.30 -6.19
CA ILE A 428 2.90 15.25 -6.55
C ILE A 428 3.92 15.80 -7.56
N ARG A 429 3.46 16.59 -8.55
CA ARG A 429 4.35 17.24 -9.52
C ARG A 429 5.29 18.25 -8.84
N TYR A 430 4.77 19.09 -7.94
CA TYR A 430 5.61 20.01 -7.15
C TYR A 430 6.73 19.29 -6.40
N VAL A 431 6.41 18.19 -5.72
CA VAL A 431 7.39 17.36 -5.01
C VAL A 431 8.43 16.80 -5.98
N ALA A 432 8.00 16.30 -7.14
CA ALA A 432 8.93 15.78 -8.16
C ALA A 432 9.84 16.88 -8.74
N ASP A 433 9.30 18.07 -8.99
CA ASP A 433 10.06 19.22 -9.51
C ASP A 433 11.09 19.72 -8.48
N LYS A 434 10.74 19.69 -7.19
CA LYS A 434 11.59 20.17 -6.10
C LYS A 434 12.68 19.19 -5.68
N PHE A 435 12.35 17.91 -5.53
CA PHE A 435 13.28 16.88 -5.04
C PHE A 435 13.97 16.08 -6.17
N GLY A 436 13.51 16.23 -7.42
CA GLY A 436 14.06 15.58 -8.62
C GLY A 436 13.20 14.42 -9.12
N HIS A 437 12.91 14.40 -10.42
CA HIS A 437 12.06 13.37 -11.05
C HIS A 437 12.66 11.95 -10.99
N ASP A 438 13.96 11.82 -10.83
CA ASP A 438 14.67 10.55 -10.64
C ASP A 438 14.68 10.07 -9.17
N ARG A 439 14.27 10.94 -8.24
CA ARG A 439 14.23 10.68 -6.79
C ARG A 439 12.83 10.47 -6.23
N VAL A 440 11.79 10.78 -7.01
CA VAL A 440 10.39 10.68 -6.59
C VAL A 440 9.65 9.67 -7.45
N ALA A 441 8.96 8.72 -6.80
CA ALA A 441 8.12 7.73 -7.49
C ALA A 441 6.87 7.41 -6.67
N GLN A 442 5.82 6.95 -7.35
CA GLN A 442 4.67 6.35 -6.68
C GLN A 442 4.99 4.90 -6.28
N ILE A 443 4.18 4.33 -5.39
CA ILE A 443 4.36 2.95 -4.91
C ILE A 443 3.49 2.01 -5.74
N ILE A 444 3.99 0.84 -6.14
CA ILE A 444 3.16 -0.17 -6.83
C ILE A 444 2.22 -0.90 -5.87
N THR A 445 1.11 -1.34 -6.44
CA THR A 445 0.15 -2.28 -5.85
C THR A 445 -0.14 -3.38 -6.85
N PHE A 446 -0.55 -4.54 -6.35
CA PHE A 446 -0.85 -5.70 -7.18
C PHE A 446 -2.30 -6.10 -7.00
N GLY A 447 -3.07 -6.05 -8.09
CA GLY A 447 -4.44 -6.55 -8.11
C GLY A 447 -4.43 -8.07 -8.03
N LYS A 448 -5.09 -8.65 -7.01
CA LYS A 448 -5.22 -10.10 -6.85
C LYS A 448 -6.51 -10.64 -7.46
N LEU A 449 -6.48 -11.88 -7.91
CA LEU A 449 -7.67 -12.65 -8.27
C LEU A 449 -8.45 -13.03 -6.99
N GLN A 450 -9.31 -12.14 -6.51
CA GLN A 450 -10.22 -12.41 -5.39
C GLN A 450 -11.38 -13.31 -5.80
N ALA A 451 -12.02 -14.01 -4.85
CA ALA A 451 -13.08 -14.99 -5.09
C ALA A 451 -14.10 -14.63 -6.20
N ARG A 452 -14.72 -13.45 -6.14
CA ARG A 452 -15.68 -13.02 -7.18
C ARG A 452 -15.00 -12.71 -8.53
N ALA A 453 -13.82 -12.10 -8.51
CA ALA A 453 -13.09 -11.75 -9.72
C ALA A 453 -12.60 -13.01 -10.45
N VAL A 454 -12.03 -13.98 -9.72
CA VAL A 454 -11.55 -15.23 -10.29
C VAL A 454 -12.69 -16.06 -10.89
N LEU A 455 -13.86 -16.14 -10.23
CA LEU A 455 -15.04 -16.81 -10.81
C LEU A 455 -15.48 -16.16 -12.13
N ARG A 456 -15.46 -14.82 -12.20
CA ARG A 456 -15.80 -14.07 -13.43
C ARG A 456 -14.80 -14.29 -14.55
N ASP A 457 -13.52 -14.17 -14.25
CA ASP A 457 -12.46 -14.29 -15.24
C ASP A 457 -12.37 -15.72 -15.78
N VAL A 458 -12.45 -16.73 -14.91
CA VAL A 458 -12.46 -18.16 -15.30
C VAL A 458 -13.72 -18.48 -16.12
N GLY A 459 -14.90 -18.04 -15.66
CA GLY A 459 -16.15 -18.24 -16.40
C GLY A 459 -16.12 -17.61 -17.79
N ARG A 460 -15.48 -16.44 -17.94
CA ARG A 460 -15.28 -15.79 -19.23
C ARG A 460 -14.41 -16.63 -20.17
N VAL A 461 -13.24 -17.10 -19.71
CA VAL A 461 -12.31 -17.85 -20.59
C VAL A 461 -12.81 -19.25 -20.95
N LEU A 462 -13.68 -19.83 -20.09
CA LEU A 462 -14.43 -21.06 -20.36
C LEU A 462 -15.69 -20.82 -21.21
N GLN A 463 -15.96 -19.58 -21.64
CA GLN A 463 -17.12 -19.19 -22.45
C GLN A 463 -18.48 -19.52 -21.81
N MET A 464 -18.57 -19.49 -20.47
CA MET A 464 -19.83 -19.69 -19.77
C MET A 464 -20.75 -18.46 -19.91
N PRO A 465 -22.09 -18.65 -19.95
CA PRO A 465 -23.03 -17.54 -20.00
C PRO A 465 -22.85 -16.58 -18.80
N TYR A 466 -22.75 -15.27 -19.06
CA TYR A 466 -22.55 -14.25 -18.03
C TYR A 466 -23.57 -14.33 -16.89
N GLY A 467 -24.84 -14.56 -17.21
CA GLY A 467 -25.90 -14.70 -16.19
C GLY A 467 -25.72 -15.89 -15.26
N GLN A 468 -25.10 -16.99 -15.71
CA GLN A 468 -24.78 -18.13 -14.86
C GLN A 468 -23.63 -17.77 -13.89
N VAL A 469 -22.58 -17.15 -14.41
CA VAL A 469 -21.41 -16.74 -13.63
C VAL A 469 -21.76 -15.64 -12.61
N ASP A 470 -22.60 -14.66 -12.99
CA ASP A 470 -23.04 -13.60 -12.08
C ASP A 470 -23.89 -14.14 -10.91
N ARG A 471 -24.70 -15.18 -11.15
CA ARG A 471 -25.42 -15.88 -10.06
C ARG A 471 -24.46 -16.51 -9.06
N LEU A 472 -23.42 -17.21 -9.52
CA LEU A 472 -22.38 -17.77 -8.65
C LEU A 472 -21.65 -16.67 -7.85
N CYS A 473 -21.31 -15.56 -8.51
CA CYS A 473 -20.60 -14.45 -7.85
C CYS A 473 -21.44 -13.77 -6.76
N LYS A 474 -22.76 -13.70 -6.93
CA LYS A 474 -23.68 -13.12 -5.94
C LYS A 474 -23.79 -13.96 -4.66
N LEU A 475 -23.57 -15.28 -4.76
CA LEU A 475 -23.56 -16.19 -3.60
C LEU A 475 -22.31 -16.02 -2.72
N VAL A 476 -21.20 -15.53 -3.29
CA VAL A 476 -19.98 -15.25 -2.51
C VAL A 476 -20.19 -13.97 -1.69
N PRO A 477 -20.05 -13.99 -0.35
CA PRO A 477 -20.23 -12.79 0.47
C PRO A 477 -19.28 -11.65 0.09
N ASN A 478 -19.78 -10.41 0.04
CA ASN A 478 -18.96 -9.22 -0.23
C ASN A 478 -18.70 -8.46 1.08
N ASN A 479 -17.59 -8.76 1.75
CA ASN A 479 -17.13 -8.00 2.90
C ASN A 479 -15.80 -7.32 2.57
N PRO A 480 -15.79 -6.01 2.24
CA PRO A 480 -14.57 -5.28 1.91
C PRO A 480 -13.55 -5.23 3.04
N ALA A 481 -13.99 -5.26 4.30
CA ALA A 481 -13.12 -5.19 5.47
C ALA A 481 -12.45 -6.53 5.79
N SER A 482 -13.07 -7.64 5.39
CA SER A 482 -12.53 -8.98 5.54
C SER A 482 -12.99 -9.84 4.37
N PRO A 483 -12.26 -9.80 3.23
CA PRO A 483 -12.61 -10.56 2.04
C PRO A 483 -12.69 -12.05 2.38
N VAL A 484 -13.81 -12.68 2.02
CA VAL A 484 -14.02 -14.11 2.21
C VAL A 484 -13.33 -14.85 1.07
N THR A 485 -12.55 -15.89 1.40
CA THR A 485 -11.93 -16.75 0.38
C THR A 485 -12.99 -17.59 -0.33
N LEU A 486 -12.72 -18.03 -1.56
CA LEU A 486 -13.65 -18.87 -2.31
C LEU A 486 -13.93 -20.18 -1.55
N GLN A 487 -12.91 -20.77 -0.92
CA GLN A 487 -13.07 -21.96 -0.10
C GLN A 487 -14.04 -21.73 1.07
N GLN A 488 -13.89 -20.63 1.82
CA GLN A 488 -14.80 -20.28 2.91
C GLN A 488 -16.23 -19.97 2.41
N ALA A 489 -16.35 -19.34 1.24
CA ALA A 489 -17.66 -19.08 0.63
C ALA A 489 -18.37 -20.39 0.27
N ILE A 490 -17.66 -21.38 -0.27
CA ILE A 490 -18.19 -22.71 -0.55
C ILE A 490 -18.62 -23.41 0.75
N GLU A 491 -17.80 -23.36 1.80
CA GLU A 491 -18.13 -23.98 3.10
C GLU A 491 -19.34 -23.33 3.77
N GLY A 492 -19.51 -22.01 3.61
CA GLY A 492 -20.59 -21.24 4.23
C GLY A 492 -21.91 -21.18 3.46
N GLU A 493 -21.94 -21.50 2.17
CA GLU A 493 -23.13 -21.35 1.30
C GLU A 493 -23.55 -22.69 0.67
N PRO A 494 -24.59 -23.37 1.21
CA PRO A 494 -25.07 -24.66 0.70
C PRO A 494 -25.47 -24.64 -0.78
N GLN A 495 -26.01 -23.52 -1.28
CA GLN A 495 -26.40 -23.42 -2.69
C GLN A 495 -25.18 -23.50 -3.62
N LEU A 496 -24.04 -22.94 -3.22
CA LEU A 496 -22.80 -22.99 -4.00
C LEU A 496 -22.24 -24.42 -4.07
N GLN A 497 -22.37 -25.18 -2.97
CA GLN A 497 -21.98 -26.60 -2.94
C GLN A 497 -22.85 -27.46 -3.85
N GLU A 498 -24.16 -27.24 -3.84
CA GLU A 498 -25.09 -27.98 -4.69
C GLU A 498 -24.80 -27.71 -6.17
N MET A 499 -24.67 -26.44 -6.56
CA MET A 499 -24.34 -26.08 -7.94
C MET A 499 -23.00 -26.69 -8.41
N ARG A 500 -22.00 -26.76 -7.54
CA ARG A 500 -20.71 -27.41 -7.83
C ARG A 500 -20.86 -28.92 -8.09
N ARG A 501 -21.80 -29.59 -7.41
CA ARG A 501 -22.04 -31.04 -7.55
C ARG A 501 -22.96 -31.38 -8.71
N SER A 502 -23.96 -30.53 -8.98
CA SER A 502 -25.01 -30.82 -9.95
C SER A 502 -24.63 -30.47 -11.40
N ASP A 503 -23.71 -29.53 -11.59
CA ASP A 503 -23.29 -29.03 -12.90
C ASP A 503 -21.78 -29.19 -13.07
N GLU A 504 -21.36 -30.09 -13.95
CA GLU A 504 -19.94 -30.39 -14.20
C GLU A 504 -19.16 -29.16 -14.70
N THR A 505 -19.80 -28.27 -15.47
CA THR A 505 -19.15 -27.05 -15.97
C THR A 505 -18.88 -26.08 -14.82
N VAL A 506 -19.83 -25.95 -13.89
CA VAL A 506 -19.65 -25.16 -12.66
C VAL A 506 -18.60 -25.79 -11.75
N GLY A 507 -18.59 -27.13 -11.63
CA GLY A 507 -17.56 -27.88 -10.91
C GLY A 507 -16.16 -27.56 -11.42
N HIS A 508 -15.95 -27.69 -12.73
CA HIS A 508 -14.68 -27.41 -13.39
C HIS A 508 -14.24 -25.94 -13.21
N LEU A 509 -15.16 -24.98 -13.37
CA LEU A 509 -14.90 -23.57 -13.11
C LEU A 509 -14.41 -23.34 -11.68
N ILE A 510 -15.07 -23.93 -10.68
CA ILE A 510 -14.71 -23.75 -9.27
C ILE A 510 -13.35 -24.36 -8.97
N ASP A 511 -13.04 -25.53 -9.54
CA ASP A 511 -11.75 -26.20 -9.34
C ASP A 511 -10.58 -25.38 -9.90
N ILE A 512 -10.74 -24.79 -11.08
CA ILE A 512 -9.77 -23.85 -11.64
C ILE A 512 -9.70 -22.57 -10.77
N ALA A 513 -10.84 -22.00 -10.40
CA ALA A 513 -10.91 -20.76 -9.63
C ALA A 513 -10.24 -20.88 -8.25
N LEU A 514 -10.37 -22.02 -7.57
CA LEU A 514 -9.71 -22.30 -6.29
C LEU A 514 -8.18 -22.30 -6.43
N LYS A 515 -7.66 -22.81 -7.55
CA LYS A 515 -6.21 -22.84 -7.81
C LYS A 515 -5.65 -21.47 -8.18
N LEU A 516 -6.43 -20.63 -8.84
CA LEU A 516 -6.02 -19.29 -9.27
C LEU A 516 -6.28 -18.19 -8.23
N GLU A 517 -7.10 -18.45 -7.21
CA GLU A 517 -7.41 -17.47 -6.17
C GLU A 517 -6.14 -16.95 -5.46
N GLY A 518 -6.01 -15.63 -5.40
CA GLY A 518 -4.93 -14.95 -4.71
C GLY A 518 -3.65 -14.75 -5.54
N LEU A 519 -3.59 -15.26 -6.78
CA LEU A 519 -2.53 -14.91 -7.74
C LEU A 519 -2.66 -13.45 -8.19
N TYR A 520 -1.55 -12.87 -8.66
CA TYR A 520 -1.49 -11.49 -9.09
C TYR A 520 -1.90 -11.35 -10.56
N ARG A 521 -2.84 -10.44 -10.83
CA ARG A 521 -3.41 -10.21 -12.15
C ARG A 521 -2.69 -9.08 -12.91
N HIS A 522 -2.52 -7.94 -12.26
CA HIS A 522 -1.94 -6.76 -12.89
C HIS A 522 -1.26 -5.87 -11.85
N ALA A 523 -0.33 -5.05 -12.32
CA ALA A 523 0.25 -3.95 -11.58
C ALA A 523 -0.72 -2.76 -11.60
N SER A 524 -0.73 -1.99 -10.53
CA SER A 524 -1.45 -0.71 -10.44
C SER A 524 -0.68 0.22 -9.53
N THR A 525 -0.92 1.50 -9.65
CA THR A 525 -0.29 2.49 -8.80
C THR A 525 -1.07 2.64 -7.48
N HIS A 526 -0.36 2.71 -6.34
CA HIS A 526 -0.98 2.98 -5.04
C HIS A 526 -1.68 4.33 -5.10
N ALA A 527 -2.93 4.38 -4.63
CA ALA A 527 -3.76 5.58 -4.75
C ALA A 527 -3.21 6.82 -4.02
N ALA A 528 -2.33 6.61 -3.03
CA ALA A 528 -1.77 7.68 -2.20
C ALA A 528 -0.24 7.67 -2.07
N GLY A 529 0.41 6.54 -2.35
CA GLY A 529 1.75 6.28 -1.80
C GLY A 529 2.82 6.85 -2.71
N VAL A 530 3.61 7.79 -2.21
CA VAL A 530 4.76 8.38 -2.89
C VAL A 530 6.00 8.16 -2.03
N VAL A 531 7.14 7.88 -2.65
CA VAL A 531 8.45 7.83 -1.99
C VAL A 531 9.36 8.92 -2.52
N ILE A 532 10.24 9.41 -1.65
CA ILE A 532 11.26 10.41 -1.97
C ILE A 532 12.61 9.87 -1.50
N GLY A 533 13.55 9.69 -2.42
CA GLY A 533 14.90 9.22 -2.16
C GLY A 533 15.90 10.36 -1.91
N ASP A 534 16.98 10.07 -1.19
CA ASP A 534 18.12 10.98 -1.02
C ASP A 534 19.03 11.06 -2.27
N ARG A 535 18.83 10.12 -3.20
CA ARG A 535 19.57 9.90 -4.45
C ARG A 535 18.63 9.27 -5.49
N PRO A 536 19.07 9.06 -6.75
CA PRO A 536 18.24 8.41 -7.77
C PRO A 536 17.67 7.06 -7.29
N LEU A 537 16.37 6.86 -7.48
CA LEU A 537 15.65 5.71 -6.92
C LEU A 537 16.07 4.38 -7.52
N ASP A 538 16.54 4.36 -8.77
CA ASP A 538 17.04 3.15 -9.44
C ASP A 538 18.30 2.55 -8.78
N GLN A 539 18.95 3.31 -7.88
CA GLN A 539 20.05 2.83 -7.03
C GLN A 539 19.57 2.15 -5.74
N LEU A 540 18.27 2.26 -5.41
CA LEU A 540 17.67 1.76 -4.17
C LEU A 540 16.63 0.68 -4.46
N VAL A 541 15.77 0.89 -5.45
CA VAL A 541 14.66 0.02 -5.84
C VAL A 541 14.49 0.00 -7.36
N PRO A 542 14.06 -1.12 -7.97
CA PRO A 542 13.75 -1.14 -9.39
C PRO A 542 12.48 -0.30 -9.66
N LEU A 543 12.40 0.31 -10.85
CA LEU A 543 11.29 1.16 -11.27
C LEU A 543 10.43 0.50 -12.36
N TYR A 544 9.15 0.87 -12.38
CA TYR A 544 8.10 0.47 -13.30
C TYR A 544 7.45 1.73 -13.86
N ARG A 545 6.84 1.61 -15.05
CA ARG A 545 6.04 2.68 -15.66
C ARG A 545 4.61 2.21 -15.84
N ASP A 546 3.68 2.85 -15.13
CA ASP A 546 2.25 2.66 -15.39
C ASP A 546 1.91 3.34 -16.73
N PRO A 547 1.33 2.64 -17.72
CA PRO A 547 0.94 3.25 -19.00
C PRO A 547 -0.01 4.45 -18.87
N ARG A 548 -0.70 4.59 -17.73
CA ARG A 548 -1.64 5.68 -17.44
C ARG A 548 -1.01 6.85 -16.70
N SER A 549 0.23 6.72 -16.21
CA SER A 549 0.92 7.75 -15.44
C SER A 549 2.27 8.08 -16.06
N PRO A 550 2.61 9.37 -16.24
CA PRO A 550 3.97 9.75 -16.64
C PRO A 550 5.00 9.52 -15.53
N MET A 551 4.56 9.36 -14.27
CA MET A 551 5.43 9.25 -13.11
C MET A 551 5.98 7.83 -12.94
N PRO A 552 7.27 7.67 -12.55
CA PRO A 552 7.80 6.37 -12.17
C PRO A 552 7.05 5.77 -10.98
N VAL A 553 7.01 4.44 -10.95
CA VAL A 553 6.42 3.66 -9.86
C VAL A 553 7.47 2.67 -9.35
N THR A 554 7.62 2.50 -8.03
CA THR A 554 8.54 1.49 -7.48
C THR A 554 8.05 0.08 -7.79
N GLN A 555 8.92 -0.84 -8.17
CA GLN A 555 8.54 -2.26 -8.35
C GLN A 555 8.25 -2.97 -7.02
N PHE A 556 8.74 -2.43 -5.90
CA PHE A 556 8.40 -2.92 -4.57
C PHE A 556 7.13 -2.26 -4.06
N ASN A 557 6.21 -3.07 -3.53
CA ASN A 557 5.00 -2.58 -2.89
C ASN A 557 5.29 -1.85 -1.56
N MET A 558 4.26 -1.27 -0.96
CA MET A 558 4.35 -0.49 0.28
C MET A 558 5.16 -1.16 1.40
N LYS A 559 5.00 -2.48 1.60
CA LYS A 559 5.73 -3.19 2.65
C LYS A 559 7.22 -3.28 2.35
N HIS A 560 7.58 -3.64 1.11
CA HIS A 560 8.97 -3.91 0.75
C HIS A 560 9.73 -2.62 0.41
N VAL A 561 9.06 -1.56 -0.04
CA VAL A 561 9.70 -0.25 -0.28
C VAL A 561 10.18 0.38 1.03
N GLU A 562 9.42 0.24 2.13
CA GLU A 562 9.85 0.65 3.47
C GLU A 562 11.05 -0.17 3.97
N GLN A 563 11.05 -1.49 3.71
CA GLN A 563 12.17 -2.36 4.06
C GLN A 563 13.43 -2.07 3.23
N ALA A 564 13.28 -1.56 2.00
CA ALA A 564 14.37 -1.05 1.19
C ALA A 564 14.91 0.30 1.69
N GLY A 565 14.35 0.84 2.78
CA GLY A 565 14.80 2.05 3.45
C GLY A 565 14.14 3.33 2.96
N LEU A 566 13.22 3.28 1.99
CA LEU A 566 12.54 4.47 1.51
C LEU A 566 11.40 4.89 2.44
N VAL A 567 11.25 6.19 2.62
CA VAL A 567 10.16 6.77 3.40
C VAL A 567 8.97 7.04 2.50
N LYS A 568 7.80 6.57 2.93
CA LYS A 568 6.53 6.83 2.24
C LYS A 568 5.89 8.13 2.74
N PHE A 569 5.20 8.78 1.82
CA PHE A 569 4.34 9.91 2.04
C PHE A 569 2.99 9.58 1.39
N ASP A 570 1.89 9.66 2.15
CA ASP A 570 0.57 9.32 1.65
C ASP A 570 -0.19 10.59 1.22
N PHE A 571 -0.34 10.77 -0.09
CA PHE A 571 -1.11 11.80 -0.79
C PHE A 571 -2.51 11.27 -1.14
N LEU A 572 -3.39 11.16 -0.14
CA LEU A 572 -4.72 10.57 -0.38
C LEU A 572 -5.66 11.58 -1.03
N GLY A 573 -6.25 11.22 -2.18
CA GLY A 573 -7.33 12.01 -2.79
C GLY A 573 -8.66 11.78 -2.05
N LEU A 574 -9.08 12.73 -1.22
CA LEU A 574 -10.35 12.68 -0.51
C LEU A 574 -11.42 13.48 -1.25
N LYS A 575 -12.40 12.76 -1.83
CA LYS A 575 -13.55 13.34 -2.54
C LYS A 575 -14.25 14.45 -1.75
N THR A 576 -14.38 14.28 -0.43
CA THR A 576 -15.04 15.25 0.46
C THR A 576 -14.38 16.62 0.41
N LEU A 577 -13.05 16.69 0.33
CA LEU A 577 -12.35 17.98 0.20
C LEU A 577 -12.68 18.64 -1.13
N THR A 578 -12.82 17.87 -2.22
CA THR A 578 -13.31 18.39 -3.51
C THR A 578 -14.75 18.91 -3.41
N VAL A 579 -15.64 18.22 -2.67
CA VAL A 579 -17.01 18.71 -2.42
C VAL A 579 -16.98 20.06 -1.70
N LEU A 580 -16.16 20.21 -0.66
CA LEU A 580 -16.02 21.45 0.09
C LEU A 580 -15.49 22.58 -0.81
N ALA A 581 -14.42 22.33 -1.58
CA ALA A 581 -13.86 23.31 -2.53
C ALA A 581 -14.93 23.79 -3.52
N ARG A 582 -15.62 22.84 -4.16
CA ARG A 582 -16.66 23.14 -5.14
C ARG A 582 -17.84 23.89 -4.52
N THR A 583 -18.17 23.60 -3.25
CA THR A 583 -19.20 24.33 -2.52
C THR A 583 -18.82 25.80 -2.36
N LEU A 584 -17.57 26.09 -1.99
CA LEU A 584 -17.06 27.46 -1.87
C LEU A 584 -17.13 28.18 -3.23
N ASP A 585 -16.66 27.54 -4.31
CA ASP A 585 -16.70 28.08 -5.67
C ASP A 585 -18.12 28.45 -6.09
N LEU A 586 -19.09 27.59 -5.79
CA LEU A 586 -20.51 27.82 -6.10
C LEU A 586 -21.11 28.97 -5.28
N ILE A 587 -20.72 29.13 -4.01
CA ILE A 587 -21.14 30.27 -3.19
C ILE A 587 -20.62 31.58 -3.79
N VAL A 588 -19.32 31.64 -4.15
CA VAL A 588 -18.72 32.82 -4.78
C VAL A 588 -19.35 33.11 -6.14
N SER A 589 -19.54 32.08 -6.97
CA SER A 589 -20.15 32.21 -8.31
C SER A 589 -21.60 32.71 -8.25
N ALA A 590 -22.31 32.43 -7.17
CA ALA A 590 -23.66 32.94 -6.91
C ALA A 590 -23.67 34.38 -6.35
N GLY A 591 -22.50 35.03 -6.22
CA GLY A 591 -22.35 36.38 -5.66
C GLY A 591 -22.32 36.44 -4.13
N GLY A 592 -22.17 35.29 -3.47
CA GLY A 592 -22.04 35.19 -2.01
C GLY A 592 -20.60 35.36 -1.52
N ILE A 593 -20.44 35.55 -0.21
CA ILE A 593 -19.14 35.54 0.47
C ILE A 593 -18.93 34.13 1.03
N ALA A 594 -17.94 33.41 0.50
CA ALA A 594 -17.63 32.07 0.98
C ALA A 594 -16.85 32.13 2.31
N PRO A 595 -17.24 31.34 3.34
CA PRO A 595 -16.50 31.29 4.59
C PRO A 595 -15.16 30.57 4.40
N GLU A 596 -14.13 31.00 5.13
CA GLU A 596 -12.85 30.30 5.17
C GLU A 596 -12.98 29.02 6.00
N LEU A 597 -12.58 27.86 5.44
CA LEU A 597 -12.76 26.54 6.08
C LEU A 597 -12.13 26.44 7.48
N GLU A 598 -10.96 27.07 7.67
CA GLU A 598 -10.21 27.05 8.93
C GLU A 598 -10.84 27.94 10.02
N LYS A 599 -11.74 28.86 9.63
CA LYS A 599 -12.39 29.83 10.52
C LYS A 599 -13.86 29.50 10.83
N ILE A 600 -14.35 28.33 10.40
CA ILE A 600 -15.71 27.91 10.68
C ILE A 600 -15.87 27.69 12.20
N PRO A 601 -16.86 28.32 12.86
CA PRO A 601 -17.09 28.15 14.29
C PRO A 601 -17.51 26.71 14.60
N LEU A 602 -16.99 26.12 15.68
CA LEU A 602 -17.24 24.71 16.05
C LEU A 602 -18.48 24.51 16.96
N ASP A 603 -19.28 25.55 17.13
CA ASP A 603 -20.45 25.64 18.02
C ASP A 603 -21.72 26.17 17.31
N ASP A 604 -21.78 26.07 15.98
CA ASP A 604 -22.92 26.56 15.20
C ASP A 604 -24.22 25.80 15.51
N ALA A 605 -25.21 26.52 16.03
CA ALA A 605 -26.48 25.94 16.47
C ALA A 605 -27.25 25.27 15.32
N ALA A 606 -27.30 25.89 14.13
CA ALA A 606 -28.01 25.36 12.98
C ALA A 606 -27.45 23.99 12.54
N THR A 607 -26.12 23.86 12.56
CA THR A 607 -25.41 22.62 12.29
C THR A 607 -25.80 21.51 13.27
N PHE A 608 -25.73 21.77 14.58
CA PHE A 608 -26.05 20.78 15.60
C PHE A 608 -27.53 20.40 15.63
N GLU A 609 -28.44 21.34 15.40
CA GLU A 609 -29.86 21.05 15.27
C GLU A 609 -30.16 20.14 14.08
N MET A 610 -29.53 20.39 12.93
CA MET A 610 -29.65 19.52 11.75
C MET A 610 -29.12 18.11 12.04
N LEU A 611 -27.95 18.01 12.67
CA LEU A 611 -27.38 16.72 13.09
C LEU A 611 -28.32 15.99 14.06
N GLY A 612 -28.90 16.70 15.04
CA GLY A 612 -29.85 16.15 16.01
C GLY A 612 -31.16 15.65 15.39
N ARG A 613 -31.55 16.12 14.19
CA ARG A 613 -32.66 15.57 13.41
C ARG A 613 -32.29 14.31 12.62
N GLY A 614 -30.99 14.02 12.48
CA GLY A 614 -30.48 12.94 11.64
C GLY A 614 -30.47 13.27 10.14
N ASP A 615 -30.52 14.55 9.80
CA ASP A 615 -30.58 15.06 8.42
C ASP A 615 -29.19 15.08 7.77
N THR A 616 -28.54 13.92 7.64
CA THR A 616 -27.10 13.82 7.30
C THR A 616 -26.80 13.28 5.90
N VAL A 617 -27.76 13.27 4.97
CA VAL A 617 -27.47 12.97 3.55
C VAL A 617 -26.33 13.85 3.04
N GLY A 618 -25.26 13.27 2.50
CA GLY A 618 -24.06 13.98 2.03
C GLY A 618 -23.07 14.43 3.11
N VAL A 619 -23.39 14.29 4.40
CA VAL A 619 -22.49 14.68 5.50
C VAL A 619 -21.48 13.57 5.75
N PHE A 620 -20.20 13.89 5.58
CA PHE A 620 -19.10 12.92 5.61
C PHE A 620 -19.09 12.08 6.90
N GLN A 621 -18.84 10.77 6.76
CA GLN A 621 -18.91 9.71 7.80
C GLN A 621 -20.26 9.51 8.50
N LEU A 622 -21.20 10.46 8.40
CA LEU A 622 -22.43 10.47 9.19
C LEU A 622 -23.68 10.04 8.42
N GLU A 623 -23.53 9.50 7.21
CA GLU A 623 -24.66 9.26 6.29
C GLU A 623 -25.46 7.98 6.54
N SER A 624 -24.87 6.96 7.19
CA SER A 624 -25.50 5.63 7.29
C SER A 624 -26.80 5.65 8.12
N ALA A 625 -27.74 4.76 7.81
CA ALA A 625 -29.04 4.72 8.48
C ALA A 625 -28.93 4.54 10.00
N GLY A 626 -28.05 3.65 10.47
CA GLY A 626 -27.85 3.46 11.90
C GLY A 626 -27.10 4.62 12.55
N MET A 627 -26.20 5.31 11.84
CA MET A 627 -25.56 6.52 12.35
C MET A 627 -26.57 7.66 12.54
N ARG A 628 -27.47 7.86 11.58
CA ARG A 628 -28.59 8.82 11.71
C ARG A 628 -29.45 8.53 12.92
N ASP A 629 -29.72 7.26 13.19
CA ASP A 629 -30.50 6.86 14.34
C ASP A 629 -29.80 7.16 15.68
N VAL A 630 -28.48 6.96 15.74
CA VAL A 630 -27.69 7.35 16.90
C VAL A 630 -27.69 8.86 17.08
N LEU A 631 -27.52 9.64 16.00
CA LEU A 631 -27.55 11.11 16.06
C LEU A 631 -28.86 11.64 16.63
N ARG A 632 -30.01 11.10 16.20
CA ARG A 632 -31.34 11.48 16.73
C ARG A 632 -31.49 11.23 18.23
N ARG A 633 -30.91 10.14 18.73
CA ARG A 633 -30.92 9.79 20.15
C ARG A 633 -29.90 10.62 20.94
N MET A 634 -28.70 10.81 20.40
CA MET A 634 -27.59 11.52 21.04
C MET A 634 -27.79 13.02 21.10
N LYS A 635 -28.48 13.62 20.11
CA LYS A 635 -28.67 15.07 19.95
C LYS A 635 -27.36 15.85 20.16
N PRO A 636 -26.35 15.66 19.28
CA PRO A 636 -25.04 16.31 19.43
C PRO A 636 -25.21 17.82 19.55
N ASN A 637 -24.48 18.46 20.48
CA ASN A 637 -24.55 19.90 20.73
C ASN A 637 -23.17 20.55 20.93
N ARG A 638 -22.10 19.78 20.69
CA ARG A 638 -20.71 20.21 20.75
C ARG A 638 -19.87 19.33 19.84
N PHE A 639 -18.71 19.83 19.45
CA PHE A 639 -17.82 19.15 18.52
C PHE A 639 -17.33 17.80 19.06
N GLU A 640 -17.06 17.69 20.36
CA GLU A 640 -16.58 16.46 21.02
C GLU A 640 -17.54 15.28 20.87
N ASP A 641 -18.85 15.53 20.71
CA ASP A 641 -19.82 14.47 20.46
C ASP A 641 -19.65 13.84 19.09
N ILE A 642 -19.21 14.62 18.09
CA ILE A 642 -18.92 14.11 16.74
C ILE A 642 -17.66 13.24 16.81
N ILE A 643 -16.62 13.68 17.54
CA ILE A 643 -15.40 12.91 17.78
C ILE A 643 -15.74 11.56 18.43
N ALA A 644 -16.56 11.58 19.48
CA ALA A 644 -16.98 10.39 20.20
C ALA A 644 -17.81 9.45 19.31
N LEU A 645 -18.71 9.99 18.49
CA LEU A 645 -19.57 9.21 17.61
C LEU A 645 -18.77 8.45 16.55
N VAL A 646 -17.81 9.12 15.90
CA VAL A 646 -16.88 8.51 14.93
C VAL A 646 -16.10 7.37 15.59
N ALA A 647 -15.70 7.52 16.84
CA ALA A 647 -14.99 6.50 17.58
C ALA A 647 -15.88 5.31 18.01
N LEU A 648 -17.12 5.58 18.45
CA LEU A 648 -18.03 4.58 19.05
C LEU A 648 -18.80 3.74 18.02
N TYR A 649 -19.07 4.25 16.83
CA TYR A 649 -19.93 3.57 15.85
C TYR A 649 -19.20 2.45 15.07
N ARG A 650 -18.67 1.46 15.81
CA ARG A 650 -17.96 0.29 15.30
C ARG A 650 -18.32 -0.97 16.10
N PRO A 651 -18.23 -2.18 15.51
CA PRO A 651 -18.51 -3.43 16.22
C PRO A 651 -17.67 -3.56 17.51
N GLY A 652 -18.31 -3.79 18.65
CA GLY A 652 -17.70 -3.76 19.98
C GLY A 652 -18.02 -2.47 20.74
N PRO A 653 -17.39 -1.31 20.44
CA PRO A 653 -17.69 -0.03 21.09
C PRO A 653 -19.16 0.41 21.02
N MET A 654 -19.91 -0.01 20.00
CA MET A 654 -21.32 0.37 19.81
C MET A 654 -22.21 0.07 21.02
N ASP A 655 -21.87 -0.95 21.81
CA ASP A 655 -22.62 -1.31 23.03
C ASP A 655 -22.58 -0.21 24.10
N ASN A 656 -21.61 0.71 24.02
CA ASN A 656 -21.50 1.84 24.94
C ASN A 656 -22.31 3.07 24.49
N ILE A 657 -22.77 3.13 23.24
CA ILE A 657 -23.56 4.26 22.72
C ILE A 657 -24.80 4.53 23.58
N PRO A 658 -25.62 3.52 23.95
CA PRO A 658 -26.78 3.76 24.82
C PRO A 658 -26.40 4.40 26.16
N LYS A 659 -25.30 3.98 26.78
CA LYS A 659 -24.83 4.55 28.04
C LYS A 659 -24.35 5.99 27.84
N TYR A 660 -23.56 6.25 26.80
CA TYR A 660 -23.11 7.60 26.46
C TYR A 660 -24.29 8.57 26.32
N VAL A 661 -25.33 8.15 25.58
CA VAL A 661 -26.55 8.96 25.37
C VAL A 661 -27.27 9.22 26.69
N LYS A 662 -27.50 8.20 27.52
CA LYS A 662 -28.19 8.36 28.82
C LYS A 662 -27.48 9.33 29.75
N VAL A 663 -26.16 9.19 29.90
CA VAL A 663 -25.39 10.07 30.78
C VAL A 663 -25.36 11.49 30.24
N LYS A 664 -25.17 11.66 28.91
CA LYS A 664 -25.23 12.96 28.26
C LYS A 664 -26.56 13.69 28.48
N LEU A 665 -27.68 12.97 28.35
CA LEU A 665 -29.03 13.52 28.53
C LEU A 665 -29.41 13.70 30.01
N GLY A 666 -28.53 13.35 30.95
CA GLY A 666 -28.77 13.46 32.39
C GLY A 666 -29.68 12.37 32.96
N GLU A 667 -29.97 11.31 32.20
CA GLU A 667 -30.78 10.16 32.63
C GLU A 667 -29.99 9.22 33.57
N GLU A 668 -28.67 9.24 33.50
CA GLU A 668 -27.75 8.46 34.34
C GLU A 668 -26.59 9.34 34.81
N LYS A 669 -26.03 9.07 36.00
CA LYS A 669 -24.85 9.81 36.50
C LYS A 669 -23.55 9.22 35.90
N PRO A 670 -22.57 10.07 35.54
CA PRO A 670 -21.28 9.59 35.08
C PRO A 670 -20.53 8.86 36.20
N ASP A 671 -19.87 7.76 35.86
CA ASP A 671 -18.92 7.07 36.73
C ASP A 671 -17.50 7.32 36.21
N TYR A 672 -16.71 8.09 36.99
CA TYR A 672 -15.33 8.44 36.64
C TYR A 672 -14.30 7.47 37.22
N LEU A 673 -14.73 6.39 37.89
CA LEU A 673 -13.91 5.34 38.53
C LEU A 673 -13.07 5.80 39.73
N HIS A 674 -12.47 6.99 39.66
CA HIS A 674 -11.70 7.62 40.72
C HIS A 674 -11.69 9.16 40.54
N PRO A 675 -11.67 9.98 41.62
CA PRO A 675 -11.70 11.44 41.51
C PRO A 675 -10.60 12.05 40.64
N THR A 676 -9.39 11.48 40.64
CA THR A 676 -8.26 11.96 39.83
C THR A 676 -8.42 11.70 38.33
N LEU A 677 -9.33 10.81 37.92
CA LEU A 677 -9.58 10.48 36.52
C LEU A 677 -10.69 11.35 35.91
N ARG A 678 -11.42 12.13 36.73
CA ARG A 678 -12.49 13.00 36.26
C ARG A 678 -12.03 13.94 35.13
N PRO A 679 -10.90 14.66 35.22
CA PRO A 679 -10.47 15.56 34.13
C PRO A 679 -10.23 14.86 32.78
N ILE A 680 -9.93 13.56 32.79
CA ILE A 680 -9.66 12.76 31.58
C ILE A 680 -10.96 12.22 30.98
N LEU A 681 -11.92 11.84 31.82
CA LEU A 681 -13.13 11.12 31.43
C LEU A 681 -14.39 12.00 31.40
N GLU A 682 -14.32 13.26 31.84
CA GLU A 682 -15.45 14.19 31.87
C GLU A 682 -15.99 14.47 30.47
N GLU A 683 -15.09 14.67 29.49
CA GLU A 683 -15.45 14.86 28.09
C GLU A 683 -16.32 13.71 27.54
N THR A 684 -16.01 12.47 27.93
CA THR A 684 -16.68 11.26 27.44
C THR A 684 -17.64 10.65 28.46
N PHE A 685 -18.10 11.46 29.43
CA PHE A 685 -19.11 11.07 30.41
C PHE A 685 -18.75 9.83 31.25
N GLY A 686 -17.47 9.64 31.56
CA GLY A 686 -16.98 8.49 32.33
C GLY A 686 -16.69 7.25 31.48
N ILE A 687 -16.98 7.27 30.18
CA ILE A 687 -16.77 6.13 29.28
C ILE A 687 -15.39 6.26 28.63
N MET A 688 -14.54 5.25 28.75
CA MET A 688 -13.27 5.20 28.03
C MET A 688 -13.52 4.90 26.55
N ILE A 689 -13.23 5.88 25.68
CA ILE A 689 -13.42 5.78 24.23
C ILE A 689 -12.07 5.81 23.52
N TYR A 690 -11.14 6.61 24.02
CA TYR A 690 -9.90 6.95 23.33
C TYR A 690 -8.68 6.20 23.87
N GLN A 691 -7.69 5.97 23.00
CA GLN A 691 -6.39 5.41 23.36
C GLN A 691 -5.60 6.39 24.24
N GLU A 692 -5.74 7.68 23.98
CA GLU A 692 -5.13 8.78 24.72
C GLU A 692 -5.64 8.82 26.16
N GLN A 693 -6.94 8.55 26.37
CA GLN A 693 -7.50 8.42 27.73
C GLN A 693 -6.88 7.25 28.49
N VAL A 694 -6.66 6.10 27.83
CA VAL A 694 -5.96 4.96 28.43
C VAL A 694 -4.55 5.36 28.85
N MET A 695 -3.83 6.11 28.00
CA MET A 695 -2.48 6.57 28.30
C MET A 695 -2.47 7.56 29.49
N GLN A 696 -3.39 8.53 29.50
CA GLN A 696 -3.52 9.52 30.57
C GLN A 696 -3.94 8.87 31.90
N VAL A 697 -4.81 7.86 31.88
CA VAL A 697 -5.18 7.09 33.08
C VAL A 697 -3.94 6.41 33.68
N ALA A 698 -3.08 5.79 32.86
CA ALA A 698 -1.84 5.18 33.33
C ALA A 698 -0.84 6.22 33.86
N GLN A 699 -0.74 7.39 33.22
CA GLN A 699 0.11 8.48 33.68
C GLN A 699 -0.35 9.04 35.03
N VAL A 700 -1.61 9.45 35.14
CA VAL A 700 -2.13 10.14 36.33
C VAL A 700 -2.33 9.18 37.49
N LEU A 701 -2.86 7.98 37.23
CA LEU A 701 -3.16 7.03 38.30
C LEU A 701 -1.91 6.24 38.73
N ALA A 702 -1.11 5.76 37.77
CA ALA A 702 0.00 4.84 38.04
C ALA A 702 1.39 5.44 37.81
N GLY A 703 1.51 6.62 37.22
CA GLY A 703 2.79 7.33 37.09
C GLY A 703 3.66 6.97 35.93
N TYR A 704 3.06 6.38 34.91
CA TYR A 704 3.77 6.08 33.69
C TYR A 704 4.24 7.40 33.06
N SER A 705 5.40 7.38 32.42
CA SER A 705 5.67 8.35 31.35
C SER A 705 4.63 8.16 30.24
N LEU A 706 4.35 9.20 29.46
CA LEU A 706 3.45 9.05 28.31
C LEU A 706 4.01 8.06 27.27
N GLY A 707 5.33 7.99 27.13
CA GLY A 707 6.02 6.97 26.31
C GLY A 707 5.76 5.54 26.82
N GLY A 708 5.94 5.30 28.12
CA GLY A 708 5.63 4.02 28.75
C GLY A 708 4.14 3.66 28.70
N ALA A 709 3.27 4.67 28.73
CA ALA A 709 1.83 4.47 28.59
C ALA A 709 1.42 4.04 27.18
N ASP A 710 2.09 4.50 26.10
CA ASP A 710 1.86 3.93 24.76
C ASP A 710 2.34 2.48 24.67
N LEU A 711 3.45 2.13 25.33
CA LEU A 711 3.92 0.73 25.41
C LEU A 711 2.88 -0.17 26.10
N LEU A 712 2.28 0.30 27.20
CA LEU A 712 1.19 -0.39 27.89
C LEU A 712 0.00 -0.65 26.95
N ARG A 713 -0.47 0.40 26.24
CA ARG A 713 -1.57 0.29 25.27
C ARG A 713 -1.26 -0.74 24.18
N ARG A 714 -0.02 -0.78 23.67
CA ARG A 714 0.39 -1.77 22.66
C ARG A 714 0.36 -3.20 23.20
N ALA A 715 0.85 -3.42 24.42
CA ALA A 715 0.83 -4.74 25.07
C ALA A 715 -0.61 -5.25 25.21
N MET A 716 -1.55 -4.38 25.62
CA MET A 716 -2.97 -4.68 25.68
C MET A 716 -3.56 -5.07 24.32
N GLY A 717 -3.16 -4.37 23.25
CA GLY A 717 -3.59 -4.70 21.89
C GLY A 717 -3.11 -6.07 21.40
N LYS A 718 -1.88 -6.47 21.76
CA LYS A 718 -1.28 -7.77 21.36
C LYS A 718 -1.76 -8.96 22.20
N LYS A 719 -2.38 -8.72 23.36
CA LYS A 719 -2.90 -9.76 24.28
C LYS A 719 -1.85 -10.80 24.71
N ILE A 720 -0.61 -10.38 24.91
CA ILE A 720 0.47 -11.27 25.39
C ILE A 720 0.33 -11.39 26.91
N GLN A 721 -0.08 -12.57 27.41
CA GLN A 721 -0.42 -12.77 28.82
C GLN A 721 0.73 -12.41 29.77
N SER A 722 1.97 -12.83 29.46
CA SER A 722 3.14 -12.57 30.30
C SER A 722 3.49 -11.08 30.42
N GLU A 723 3.37 -10.32 29.32
CA GLU A 723 3.57 -8.87 29.34
C GLU A 723 2.46 -8.16 30.11
N MET A 724 1.21 -8.62 29.94
CA MET A 724 0.05 -8.07 30.63
C MET A 724 0.13 -8.23 32.15
N ASP A 725 0.61 -9.37 32.64
CA ASP A 725 0.77 -9.60 34.09
C ASP A 725 1.83 -8.68 34.69
N ALA A 726 2.95 -8.47 33.98
CA ALA A 726 3.99 -7.53 34.39
C ALA A 726 3.48 -6.08 34.42
N GLN A 727 2.73 -5.68 33.38
CA GLN A 727 2.13 -4.35 33.29
C GLN A 727 1.05 -4.13 34.36
N LYS A 728 0.24 -5.15 34.67
CA LYS A 728 -0.76 -5.08 35.75
C LYS A 728 -0.11 -4.80 37.09
N LYS A 729 0.99 -5.51 37.38
CA LYS A 729 1.74 -5.31 38.62
C LYS A 729 2.29 -3.88 38.70
N ALA A 730 2.97 -3.41 37.66
CA ALA A 730 3.53 -2.07 37.62
C ALA A 730 2.45 -0.98 37.77
N PHE A 731 1.29 -1.15 37.13
CA PHE A 731 0.15 -0.23 37.26
C PHE A 731 -0.39 -0.18 38.69
N VAL A 732 -0.63 -1.35 39.31
CA VAL A 732 -1.19 -1.42 40.66
C VAL A 732 -0.20 -0.88 41.69
N ASP A 733 1.08 -1.24 41.60
CA ASP A 733 2.12 -0.76 42.51
C ASP A 733 2.28 0.77 42.39
N GLY A 734 2.29 1.30 41.16
CA GLY A 734 2.35 2.74 40.89
C GLY A 734 1.11 3.52 41.36
N ALA A 735 -0.08 2.91 41.28
CA ALA A 735 -1.33 3.50 41.76
C ALA A 735 -1.41 3.48 43.30
N MET A 736 -0.94 2.41 43.93
CA MET A 736 -0.83 2.34 45.39
C MET A 736 0.15 3.39 45.93
N ALA A 737 1.27 3.61 45.25
CA ALA A 737 2.22 4.67 45.60
C ALA A 737 1.62 6.09 45.54
N ARG A 738 0.52 6.28 44.80
CA ARG A 738 -0.24 7.53 44.67
C ARG A 738 -1.52 7.57 45.50
N GLY A 739 -1.71 6.61 46.42
CA GLY A 739 -2.82 6.61 47.36
C GLY A 739 -4.11 5.96 46.86
N VAL A 740 -4.08 5.21 45.76
CA VAL A 740 -5.24 4.45 45.27
C VAL A 740 -5.26 3.06 45.92
N ALA A 741 -6.42 2.65 46.44
CA ALA A 741 -6.57 1.34 47.06
C ALA A 741 -6.30 0.20 46.05
N LYS A 742 -5.56 -0.84 46.45
CA LYS A 742 -5.18 -1.97 45.59
C LYS A 742 -6.36 -2.59 44.82
N ALA A 743 -7.50 -2.78 45.50
CA ALA A 743 -8.70 -3.33 44.88
C ALA A 743 -9.26 -2.42 43.77
N GLN A 744 -9.28 -1.11 44.02
CA GLN A 744 -9.74 -0.12 43.05
C GLN A 744 -8.75 -0.01 41.87
N ALA A 745 -7.43 0.00 42.14
CA ALA A 745 -6.40 0.02 41.11
C ALA A 745 -6.48 -1.21 40.18
N SER A 746 -6.69 -2.40 40.75
CA SER A 746 -6.86 -3.62 39.95
C SER A 746 -8.15 -3.57 39.12
N MET A 747 -9.26 -3.10 39.70
CA MET A 747 -10.53 -2.95 38.98
C MET A 747 -10.39 -1.98 37.81
N ILE A 748 -9.74 -0.83 38.02
CA ILE A 748 -9.48 0.16 36.96
C ILE A 748 -8.59 -0.46 35.88
N PHE A 749 -7.52 -1.18 36.23
CA PHE A 749 -6.68 -1.85 35.25
C PHE A 749 -7.46 -2.85 34.38
N ASP A 750 -8.33 -3.66 35.00
CA ASP A 750 -9.14 -4.65 34.28
C ASP A 750 -10.12 -3.98 33.32
N GLN A 751 -10.69 -2.82 33.69
CA GLN A 751 -11.46 -2.00 32.77
C GLN A 751 -10.59 -1.43 31.64
N VAL A 752 -9.45 -0.81 31.96
CA VAL A 752 -8.53 -0.27 30.96
C VAL A 752 -8.13 -1.36 29.95
N ASN A 753 -7.81 -2.57 30.40
CA ASN A 753 -7.48 -3.69 29.53
C ASN A 753 -8.64 -4.09 28.60
N LYS A 754 -9.87 -4.17 29.15
CA LYS A 754 -11.07 -4.46 28.37
C LYS A 754 -11.30 -3.41 27.28
N PHE A 755 -11.09 -2.13 27.60
CA PHE A 755 -11.33 -1.02 26.67
C PHE A 755 -10.17 -0.78 25.70
N ALA A 756 -8.92 -1.06 26.08
CA ALA A 756 -7.76 -0.89 25.21
C ALA A 756 -7.85 -1.72 23.92
N GLY A 757 -8.52 -2.87 23.96
CA GLY A 757 -8.80 -3.67 22.76
C GLY A 757 -9.76 -2.99 21.76
N TYR A 758 -10.51 -1.98 22.19
CA TYR A 758 -11.55 -1.29 21.42
C TYR A 758 -11.35 0.23 21.32
N GLY A 759 -10.40 0.79 22.07
CA GLY A 759 -10.11 2.22 22.14
C GLY A 759 -9.66 2.78 20.80
N PHE A 760 -10.10 3.99 20.48
CA PHE A 760 -9.80 4.65 19.21
C PHE A 760 -8.73 5.72 19.35
N ASN A 761 -7.98 5.99 18.27
CA ASN A 761 -7.04 7.11 18.23
C ASN A 761 -7.83 8.42 18.15
N LYS A 762 -7.76 9.25 19.19
CA LYS A 762 -8.48 10.52 19.28
C LYS A 762 -8.00 11.52 18.25
N SER A 763 -6.69 11.61 17.99
CA SER A 763 -6.13 12.52 16.98
C SER A 763 -6.73 12.24 15.59
N HIS A 764 -6.84 10.97 15.22
CA HIS A 764 -7.46 10.56 13.96
C HIS A 764 -8.97 10.84 13.95
N ALA A 765 -9.67 10.56 15.05
CA ALA A 765 -11.10 10.81 15.18
C ALA A 765 -11.43 12.31 15.09
N ALA A 766 -10.66 13.16 15.76
CA ALA A 766 -10.86 14.60 15.80
C ALA A 766 -10.65 15.21 14.41
N ALA A 767 -9.61 14.81 13.70
CA ALA A 767 -9.35 15.25 12.34
C ALA A 767 -10.51 14.95 11.38
N TYR A 768 -11.01 13.72 11.39
CA TYR A 768 -12.14 13.33 10.54
C TYR A 768 -13.46 13.96 11.00
N ALA A 769 -13.64 14.17 12.32
CA ALA A 769 -14.78 14.88 12.87
C ALA A 769 -14.82 16.34 12.40
N LEU A 770 -13.67 17.00 12.21
CA LEU A 770 -13.60 18.36 11.67
C LEU A 770 -14.15 18.41 10.24
N VAL A 771 -13.73 17.48 9.38
CA VAL A 771 -14.26 17.40 8.00
C VAL A 771 -15.76 17.05 8.01
N ALA A 772 -16.19 16.13 8.88
CA ALA A 772 -17.61 15.80 9.04
C ALA A 772 -18.42 17.05 9.47
N TYR A 773 -17.91 17.80 10.44
CA TYR A 773 -18.52 19.04 10.91
C TYR A 773 -18.57 20.12 9.83
N GLN A 774 -17.48 20.33 9.08
CA GLN A 774 -17.47 21.27 7.95
C GLN A 774 -18.53 20.92 6.91
N THR A 775 -18.66 19.64 6.52
CA THR A 775 -19.74 19.23 5.60
C THR A 775 -21.13 19.44 6.19
N ALA A 776 -21.31 19.20 7.49
CA ALA A 776 -22.57 19.47 8.17
C ALA A 776 -22.90 20.97 8.20
N TYR A 777 -21.90 21.82 8.44
CA TYR A 777 -22.03 23.27 8.44
C TYR A 777 -22.47 23.81 7.08
N PHE A 778 -21.82 23.39 6.00
CA PHE A 778 -22.24 23.82 4.65
C PHE A 778 -23.61 23.28 4.28
N LYS A 779 -23.96 22.07 4.71
CA LYS A 779 -25.31 21.56 4.48
C LYS A 779 -26.36 22.37 5.23
N ALA A 780 -26.10 22.77 6.47
CA ALA A 780 -27.04 23.55 7.28
C ALA A 780 -27.18 25.00 6.79
N ASN A 781 -26.07 25.64 6.43
CA ASN A 781 -26.00 27.07 6.16
C ASN A 781 -26.00 27.43 4.66
N HIS A 782 -25.53 26.52 3.79
CA HIS A 782 -25.44 26.72 2.34
C HIS A 782 -25.93 25.48 1.54
N PRO A 783 -27.15 24.96 1.81
CA PRO A 783 -27.61 23.65 1.32
C PRO A 783 -27.62 23.53 -0.21
N VAL A 784 -27.96 24.62 -0.94
CA VAL A 784 -28.03 24.62 -2.40
C VAL A 784 -26.66 24.37 -3.02
N ALA A 785 -25.65 25.14 -2.61
CA ALA A 785 -24.28 24.98 -3.12
C ALA A 785 -23.69 23.62 -2.74
N PHE A 786 -23.91 23.18 -1.50
CA PHE A 786 -23.39 21.91 -0.99
C PHE A 786 -23.98 20.70 -1.73
N LEU A 787 -25.30 20.66 -1.90
CA LEU A 787 -25.97 19.56 -2.62
C LEU A 787 -25.62 19.58 -4.11
N ALA A 788 -25.53 20.76 -4.74
CA ALA A 788 -25.10 20.88 -6.14
C ALA A 788 -23.65 20.39 -6.36
N ALA A 789 -22.73 20.74 -5.46
CA ALA A 789 -21.37 20.23 -5.46
C ALA A 789 -21.32 18.70 -5.30
N SER A 790 -22.10 18.17 -4.34
CA SER A 790 -22.19 16.73 -4.09
C SER A 790 -22.74 15.97 -5.30
N MET A 791 -23.80 16.49 -5.93
CA MET A 791 -24.39 15.90 -7.15
C MET A 791 -23.43 15.95 -8.33
N THR A 792 -22.67 17.04 -8.50
CA THR A 792 -21.67 17.17 -9.57
C THR A 792 -20.61 16.08 -9.47
N LEU A 793 -20.10 15.81 -8.26
CA LEU A 793 -19.09 14.78 -8.05
C LEU A 793 -19.64 13.35 -8.03
N ASP A 794 -20.96 13.16 -8.01
CA ASP A 794 -21.64 11.85 -8.15
C ASP A 794 -22.43 11.74 -9.45
N ILE A 795 -22.13 12.57 -10.47
CA ILE A 795 -22.90 12.65 -11.72
C ILE A 795 -23.03 11.30 -12.46
N HIS A 796 -22.07 10.39 -12.28
CA HIS A 796 -22.07 9.06 -12.89
C HIS A 796 -22.72 7.96 -12.01
N ASN A 797 -23.13 8.28 -10.78
CA ASN A 797 -23.75 7.35 -9.84
C ASN A 797 -25.25 7.68 -9.67
N THR A 798 -26.09 7.06 -10.49
CA THR A 798 -27.54 7.31 -10.52
C THR A 798 -28.23 7.06 -9.17
N ASP A 799 -27.81 6.04 -8.42
CA ASP A 799 -28.40 5.73 -7.10
C ASP A 799 -28.10 6.83 -6.07
N LYS A 800 -26.86 7.33 -6.04
CA LYS A 800 -26.50 8.47 -5.21
C LYS A 800 -27.19 9.75 -5.63
N LEU A 801 -27.25 10.03 -6.94
CA LEU A 801 -27.99 11.19 -7.45
C LEU A 801 -29.46 11.17 -7.03
N ASN A 802 -30.12 10.01 -7.10
CA ASN A 802 -31.50 9.87 -6.65
C ASN A 802 -31.63 10.13 -5.14
N THR A 803 -30.64 9.74 -4.34
CA THR A 803 -30.60 10.04 -2.89
C THR A 803 -30.49 11.56 -2.65
N PHE A 804 -29.62 12.27 -3.38
CA PHE A 804 -29.53 13.73 -3.29
C PHE A 804 -30.79 14.43 -3.83
N ARG A 805 -31.41 13.92 -4.89
CA ARG A 805 -32.68 14.42 -5.43
C ARG A 805 -33.78 14.39 -4.36
N GLN A 806 -33.94 13.25 -3.67
CA GLN A 806 -34.91 13.11 -2.59
C GLN A 806 -34.64 14.10 -1.43
N GLU A 807 -33.36 14.38 -1.15
CA GLU A 807 -32.99 15.35 -0.13
C GLU A 807 -33.31 16.80 -0.54
N VAL A 808 -33.07 17.14 -1.81
CA VAL A 808 -33.46 18.44 -2.40
C VAL A 808 -34.98 18.64 -2.32
N ASP A 809 -35.77 17.61 -2.67
CA ASP A 809 -37.23 17.62 -2.55
C ASP A 809 -37.67 17.83 -1.09
N ARG A 810 -37.04 17.13 -0.13
CA ARG A 810 -37.32 17.24 1.31
C ARG A 810 -37.04 18.64 1.86
N LEU A 811 -35.99 19.29 1.35
CA LEU A 811 -35.61 20.65 1.72
C LEU A 811 -36.40 21.74 0.97
N HIS A 812 -37.35 21.35 0.10
CA HIS A 812 -38.13 22.26 -0.74
C HIS A 812 -37.27 23.16 -1.65
N ILE A 813 -36.11 22.65 -2.08
CA ILE A 813 -35.23 23.35 -3.02
C ILE A 813 -35.68 22.98 -4.44
N ALA A 814 -35.90 23.98 -5.30
CA ALA A 814 -36.34 23.75 -6.67
C ALA A 814 -35.24 23.09 -7.51
N LEU A 815 -35.49 21.87 -8.00
CA LEU A 815 -34.63 21.18 -8.96
C LEU A 815 -35.13 21.43 -10.39
N LEU A 816 -34.38 22.20 -11.16
CA LEU A 816 -34.70 22.50 -12.55
C LEU A 816 -34.19 21.38 -13.48
N PRO A 817 -34.95 21.01 -14.53
CA PRO A 817 -34.43 20.10 -15.54
C PRO A 817 -33.27 20.77 -16.32
N PRO A 818 -32.39 19.99 -16.96
CA PRO A 818 -31.36 20.53 -17.82
C PRO A 818 -31.98 21.43 -18.91
N SER A 819 -31.54 22.68 -19.03
CA SER A 819 -31.88 23.58 -20.13
C SER A 819 -30.65 23.76 -21.02
N SER A 820 -30.82 23.56 -22.33
CA SER A 820 -29.83 23.82 -23.36
C SER A 820 -29.55 25.31 -23.55
#